data_AF-A0AA38WXK9-F1
#
_entry.id   AF-A0AA38WXK9-F1
#
_cell.length_a   1.000
_cell.length_b   1.000
_cell.length_c   1.000
_cell.angle_alpha   90.00
_cell.angle_beta   90.00
_cell.angle_gamma   90.00
#
_symmetry.space_group_name_H-M   'P 1'
#
loop_
_entity.id
_entity.type
_entity.pdbx_description
1 polymer ?
#
loop_
_entity_poly.entity_id
_entity_poly.type
_entity_poly.pdbx_seq_one_letter_code
_entity_poly.pdbx_strand_id
1 'polypeptide(L)'
;MAGPSTFDQHDAPNGARRKSIPANEYPAPSPEVSFSHLDANTPAAIGPTTHKEHDSNSTGSEQDRAYGNIATNTRRRSTIKTISTVLTKTITGVRTPKAPWQHAPHEKGEEAGDATSSTVRVFDHRRQRRRLIFSAGLRWLGTAILCGGMAGCLAGFHHIVSLSTAQKHAFNALVTFFSMAIGFSLASSMRLYAQMLRWRFLASGYRTLQQFADIMKCEDQLNCVKLLWTGRNKGRWLPSLTQVLALLSILINLFLQVITALVGLTYQVEVSDSFVVDKVGKVSIVDLSSIEAALGYKDDAFDYQCTGAYGYGMAGASSLFETSNNTSYQDDEWSSYYCSTDQSTCWYWFSDQSIDGSLSETSSRKVYSTATCQNLTVLQGGYAGVEDIDSQSPNVQYKDEDGNTKWLDVPTDITLQKSTTFIGNTTEPPCGSRCSELFVLVSADNDTIPNPLLFKCQNAVSNVTNIYLNSRFHDAGQYELSDDTARALAGAIGFTGFRALSAGFPALEYVLYPDGTRWSPEGTYSNGVKMENTEAAAAQTAALIMQFSIGALVALDSVGPRINVTDYGPTPDLVVDVDWLWAILILAGIPATQMVALVCVIIWANKAIIKDDSCLSTARLLRPVVDRLGDHGCLLTGDEIAKELENVKVIYGVRGPDELDNESAIKHLDVIQENEKLPTNQRMPAGVAAGL
;
A
#
# COMPACT_ATOMS: atom_id res chain seq x y z
N MET A 1 -27.53 12.27 -50.28
CA MET A 1 -28.09 12.14 -51.65
C MET A 1 -27.21 11.16 -52.41
N ALA A 2 -27.80 10.21 -53.14
CA ALA A 2 -27.21 9.21 -54.07
C ALA A 2 -25.76 8.72 -53.80
N GLY A 3 -25.46 7.43 -53.63
CA GLY A 3 -26.19 6.22 -54.05
C GLY A 3 -25.28 5.40 -54.98
N PRO A 4 -24.73 4.24 -54.56
CA PRO A 4 -23.68 3.53 -55.29
C PRO A 4 -24.19 2.54 -56.34
N SER A 5 -23.32 2.14 -57.26
CA SER A 5 -23.59 1.20 -58.36
C SER A 5 -23.56 -0.26 -57.93
N THR A 6 -24.57 -1.02 -58.37
CA THR A 6 -24.74 -2.46 -58.25
C THR A 6 -24.02 -3.25 -59.36
N PHE A 7 -23.63 -4.50 -59.08
CA PHE A 7 -23.59 -5.55 -60.10
C PHE A 7 -23.85 -6.93 -59.46
N ASP A 8 -24.58 -7.79 -60.18
CA ASP A 8 -25.17 -9.07 -59.75
C ASP A 8 -24.08 -10.17 -59.53
N GLN A 9 -24.17 -11.10 -58.57
CA GLN A 9 -25.19 -12.10 -58.23
C GLN A 9 -25.35 -13.24 -59.27
N HIS A 10 -24.74 -14.39 -59.00
CA HIS A 10 -25.23 -15.70 -59.45
C HIS A 10 -24.80 -16.85 -58.49
N ASP A 11 -25.82 -17.51 -57.95
CA ASP A 11 -25.98 -18.93 -57.57
C ASP A 11 -24.90 -19.70 -56.77
N ALA A 12 -25.36 -20.17 -55.58
CA ALA A 12 -24.85 -21.36 -54.90
C ALA A 12 -25.50 -22.64 -55.48
N PRO A 13 -25.01 -23.85 -55.11
CA PRO A 13 -25.73 -24.53 -54.04
C PRO A 13 -24.86 -25.37 -53.07
N ASN A 14 -25.42 -25.60 -51.87
CA ASN A 14 -25.31 -26.79 -50.98
C ASN A 14 -23.96 -27.53 -50.85
N GLY A 15 -23.41 -27.80 -49.67
CA GLY A 15 -23.97 -27.73 -48.32
C GLY A 15 -23.51 -28.95 -47.50
N ALA A 16 -22.69 -28.75 -46.46
CA ALA A 16 -22.21 -29.82 -45.59
C ALA A 16 -22.09 -29.37 -44.13
N ARG A 17 -22.86 -29.99 -43.24
CA ARG A 17 -22.79 -29.79 -41.79
C ARG A 17 -21.42 -30.23 -41.26
N ARG A 18 -20.62 -29.31 -40.68
CA ARG A 18 -19.60 -29.71 -39.70
C ARG A 18 -20.28 -30.00 -38.37
N LYS A 19 -20.17 -31.25 -37.90
CA LYS A 19 -20.54 -31.63 -36.53
C LYS A 19 -19.48 -31.09 -35.57
N SER A 20 -19.92 -30.61 -34.42
CA SER A 20 -19.07 -30.33 -33.25
C SER A 20 -18.44 -31.62 -32.74
N ILE A 21 -17.12 -31.63 -32.57
CA ILE A 21 -16.37 -32.70 -31.90
C ILE A 21 -16.29 -32.33 -30.41
N PRO A 22 -16.69 -33.21 -29.47
CA PRO A 22 -16.51 -32.96 -28.04
C PRO A 22 -15.03 -33.13 -27.64
N ALA A 23 -14.56 -32.31 -26.70
CA ALA A 23 -13.26 -32.51 -26.08
C ALA A 23 -13.32 -33.73 -25.15
N ASN A 24 -12.37 -34.66 -25.31
CA ASN A 24 -12.22 -35.79 -24.39
C ASN A 24 -11.43 -35.39 -23.14
N GLU A 25 -11.84 -35.97 -22.01
CA GLU A 25 -11.13 -35.87 -20.73
C GLU A 25 -9.76 -36.57 -20.81
N TYR A 26 -8.74 -35.94 -20.23
CA TYR A 26 -7.47 -36.61 -19.90
C TYR A 26 -7.53 -37.14 -18.46
N PRO A 27 -7.24 -38.44 -18.21
CA PRO A 27 -7.20 -38.99 -16.87
C PRO A 27 -5.88 -38.65 -16.15
N ALA A 28 -5.96 -38.38 -14.84
CA ALA A 28 -4.79 -38.18 -13.99
C ALA A 28 -4.06 -39.51 -13.69
N PRO A 29 -2.71 -39.51 -13.58
CA PRO A 29 -1.96 -40.68 -13.15
C PRO A 29 -1.84 -40.74 -11.61
N SER A 30 -2.05 -41.94 -11.06
CA SER A 30 -1.74 -42.32 -9.68
C SER A 30 -1.51 -43.86 -9.65
N PRO A 31 -0.99 -44.46 -8.56
CA PRO A 31 0.45 -44.68 -8.43
C PRO A 31 0.84 -46.17 -8.34
N GLU A 32 2.11 -46.43 -8.02
CA GLU A 32 2.70 -47.72 -7.60
C GLU A 32 2.75 -48.89 -8.61
N VAL A 33 3.97 -49.29 -9.00
CA VAL A 33 4.40 -50.71 -8.90
C VAL A 33 5.87 -50.77 -8.44
N SER A 34 6.11 -51.58 -7.42
CA SER A 34 7.39 -51.91 -6.81
C SER A 34 8.24 -52.89 -7.65
N PHE A 35 9.56 -52.81 -7.55
CA PHE A 35 10.43 -54.00 -7.66
C PHE A 35 11.52 -53.99 -6.59
N SER A 36 11.79 -55.19 -6.06
CA SER A 36 12.50 -55.42 -4.81
C SER A 36 13.81 -56.18 -4.97
N HIS A 37 14.71 -55.90 -4.01
CA HIS A 37 15.76 -56.75 -3.42
C HIS A 37 16.97 -57.20 -4.26
N LEU A 38 18.16 -56.80 -3.79
CA LEU A 38 19.13 -57.76 -3.24
C LEU A 38 20.12 -57.08 -2.28
N ASP A 39 20.35 -57.80 -1.18
CA ASP A 39 21.05 -57.43 0.05
C ASP A 39 22.60 -57.43 -0.14
N ALA A 40 23.50 -57.17 0.83
CA ALA A 40 23.41 -57.06 2.28
C ALA A 40 24.64 -56.28 2.85
N ASN A 41 24.53 -55.68 4.04
CA ASN A 41 25.33 -56.07 5.24
C ASN A 41 25.21 -55.07 6.40
N THR A 42 24.56 -55.51 7.48
CA THR A 42 24.68 -54.98 8.85
C THR A 42 24.86 -56.21 9.77
N PRO A 43 25.57 -56.09 10.90
CA PRO A 43 24.85 -56.10 12.19
C PRO A 43 25.49 -55.16 13.25
N ALA A 44 24.70 -54.29 13.91
CA ALA A 44 24.07 -54.47 15.26
C ALA A 44 24.90 -53.72 16.34
N ALA A 45 24.45 -53.35 17.55
CA ALA A 45 23.21 -53.49 18.33
C ALA A 45 23.20 -52.31 19.37
N ILE A 46 22.23 -52.02 20.26
CA ILE A 46 20.91 -52.57 20.66
C ILE A 46 20.08 -51.40 21.30
N GLY A 47 18.75 -51.54 21.50
CA GLY A 47 17.91 -50.54 22.22
C GLY A 47 17.67 -50.93 23.71
N PRO A 48 16.49 -50.68 24.32
CA PRO A 48 15.39 -49.78 23.88
C PRO A 48 14.68 -49.03 25.06
N THR A 49 13.54 -48.35 24.76
CA THR A 49 12.39 -48.04 25.66
C THR A 49 12.55 -47.13 26.91
N THR A 50 11.54 -46.45 27.49
CA THR A 50 10.23 -45.86 27.08
C THR A 50 9.69 -44.99 28.24
N HIS A 51 8.93 -43.93 27.93
CA HIS A 51 7.80 -43.37 28.71
C HIS A 51 7.95 -42.80 30.15
N LYS A 52 7.13 -41.74 30.37
CA LYS A 52 6.49 -41.29 31.63
C LYS A 52 7.40 -40.67 32.71
N GLU A 53 6.91 -39.89 33.68
CA GLU A 53 5.72 -39.03 33.88
C GLU A 53 5.78 -38.51 35.33
N HIS A 54 5.45 -37.23 35.59
CA HIS A 54 5.42 -36.62 36.94
C HIS A 54 6.79 -36.65 37.71
N ASP A 55 7.20 -35.65 38.48
CA ASP A 55 6.44 -35.13 39.60
C ASP A 55 6.88 -33.74 40.12
N SER A 56 6.01 -33.14 40.92
CA SER A 56 6.21 -31.87 41.62
C SER A 56 7.09 -32.00 42.87
N ASN A 57 7.70 -30.89 43.33
CA ASN A 57 7.76 -30.66 44.77
C ASN A 57 7.75 -29.18 45.19
N SER A 58 6.95 -28.91 46.22
CA SER A 58 6.93 -27.67 47.00
C SER A 58 8.03 -27.72 48.08
N THR A 59 8.50 -26.62 48.67
CA THR A 59 7.86 -25.77 49.70
C THR A 59 8.74 -24.51 49.89
N GLY A 60 8.26 -23.34 50.36
CA GLY A 60 8.06 -22.99 51.80
C GLY A 60 9.40 -22.92 52.56
N SER A 61 9.79 -21.90 53.33
CA SER A 61 9.14 -20.71 53.93
C SER A 61 10.26 -19.71 54.36
N GLU A 62 10.15 -18.40 54.17
CA GLU A 62 9.76 -17.38 55.17
C GLU A 62 10.85 -16.94 56.21
N GLN A 63 10.88 -15.63 56.49
CA GLN A 63 11.46 -14.88 57.63
C GLN A 63 12.91 -14.30 57.65
N ASP A 64 12.90 -12.95 57.74
CA ASP A 64 13.67 -12.04 58.61
C ASP A 64 15.05 -11.41 58.27
N ARG A 65 14.96 -10.09 58.00
CA ARG A 65 15.73 -8.93 58.55
C ARG A 65 17.27 -8.95 58.66
N ALA A 66 17.91 -7.98 57.99
CA ALA A 66 18.85 -7.04 58.63
C ALA A 66 19.05 -5.72 57.84
N TYR A 67 19.36 -4.66 58.59
CA TYR A 67 19.49 -3.23 58.20
C TYR A 67 20.66 -2.85 57.26
N GLY A 68 20.50 -1.73 56.54
CA GLY A 68 21.59 -0.94 55.95
C GLY A 68 21.10 0.32 55.18
N ASN A 69 21.32 1.53 55.72
CA ASN A 69 20.84 2.81 55.14
C ASN A 69 21.95 3.63 54.45
N ILE A 70 21.55 4.73 53.78
CA ILE A 70 22.37 5.88 53.30
C ILE A 70 23.12 5.61 51.96
N ALA A 71 23.14 6.46 50.92
CA ALA A 71 22.69 7.86 50.77
C ALA A 71 22.05 8.19 49.40
N THR A 72 21.27 9.27 49.43
CA THR A 72 20.67 10.07 48.36
C THR A 72 21.56 10.43 47.16
N ASN A 73 20.98 10.47 45.96
CA ASN A 73 21.31 11.53 44.99
C ASN A 73 20.08 11.98 44.18
N THR A 74 19.74 13.27 44.28
CA THR A 74 18.42 13.80 43.89
C THR A 74 18.56 14.85 42.79
N ARG A 75 18.55 14.44 41.51
CA ARG A 75 18.68 15.43 40.41
C ARG A 75 18.08 15.04 39.04
N ARG A 76 16.75 14.94 38.93
CA ARG A 76 15.98 15.09 37.66
C ARG A 76 14.44 15.15 37.86
N ARG A 77 13.92 16.19 38.53
CA ARG A 77 12.47 16.50 38.59
C ARG A 77 12.20 18.03 38.65
N SER A 78 12.53 18.76 37.58
CA SER A 78 12.21 20.20 37.47
C SER A 78 11.46 20.61 36.19
N THR A 79 11.52 19.84 35.09
CA THR A 79 10.86 20.19 33.82
C THR A 79 9.38 19.79 33.71
N ILE A 80 8.89 18.85 34.53
CA ILE A 80 7.49 18.37 34.46
C ILE A 80 6.51 19.29 35.22
N LYS A 81 6.98 20.09 36.19
CA LYS A 81 6.10 20.97 37.00
C LYS A 81 5.67 22.25 36.27
N THR A 82 6.40 22.70 35.26
CA THR A 82 6.10 23.96 34.55
C THR A 82 4.94 23.80 33.56
N ILE A 83 4.84 22.64 32.89
CA ILE A 83 3.74 22.38 31.93
C ILE A 83 2.42 22.19 32.67
N SER A 84 2.40 21.48 33.81
CA SER A 84 1.16 21.28 34.58
C SER A 84 0.62 22.56 35.21
N THR A 85 1.49 23.51 35.61
CA THR A 85 1.07 24.80 36.17
C THR A 85 0.60 25.80 35.11
N VAL A 86 1.12 25.74 33.88
CA VAL A 86 0.56 26.50 32.75
C VAL A 86 -0.81 25.95 32.36
N LEU A 87 -0.95 24.62 32.15
CA LEU A 87 -2.25 24.04 31.77
C LEU A 87 -3.35 24.28 32.84
N THR A 88 -3.03 24.16 34.13
CA THR A 88 -4.02 24.40 35.19
C THR A 88 -4.42 25.87 35.35
N LYS A 89 -3.51 26.84 35.08
CA LYS A 89 -3.88 28.27 35.12
C LYS A 89 -4.72 28.73 33.94
N THR A 90 -4.64 28.10 32.78
CA THR A 90 -5.53 28.43 31.65
C THR A 90 -6.94 27.84 31.82
N ILE A 91 -7.06 26.71 32.54
CA ILE A 91 -8.34 26.00 32.69
C ILE A 91 -9.21 26.54 33.84
N THR A 92 -8.62 27.09 34.91
CA THR A 92 -9.39 27.68 36.04
C THR A 92 -10.12 28.98 35.71
N GLY A 93 -9.83 29.60 34.56
CA GLY A 93 -10.55 30.76 34.02
C GLY A 93 -11.68 30.41 33.05
N VAL A 94 -11.80 29.15 32.61
CA VAL A 94 -12.87 28.72 31.71
C VAL A 94 -14.18 28.63 32.50
N ARG A 95 -14.96 29.72 32.49
CA ARG A 95 -16.38 29.65 32.80
C ARG A 95 -16.96 28.51 31.99
N THR A 96 -17.43 27.45 32.66
CA THR A 96 -18.20 26.39 32.00
C THR A 96 -19.30 27.08 31.21
N PRO A 97 -19.34 26.94 29.86
CA PRO A 97 -20.33 27.63 29.06
C PRO A 97 -21.69 27.19 29.58
N LYS A 98 -22.46 28.14 30.13
CA LYS A 98 -23.77 27.87 30.74
C LYS A 98 -24.52 26.95 29.81
N ALA A 99 -24.90 25.78 30.33
CA ALA A 99 -25.46 24.70 29.55
C ALA A 99 -26.58 25.30 28.67
N PRO A 100 -26.50 25.30 27.33
CA PRO A 100 -27.30 26.20 26.49
C PRO A 100 -28.83 26.01 26.55
N TRP A 101 -29.33 25.04 27.30
CA TRP A 101 -30.74 24.86 27.68
C TRP A 101 -31.12 25.57 29.00
N GLN A 102 -30.18 25.86 29.89
CA GLN A 102 -30.39 26.56 31.17
C GLN A 102 -31.10 27.89 30.93
N HIS A 103 -32.18 28.17 31.63
CA HIS A 103 -32.92 29.43 31.54
C HIS A 103 -31.99 30.60 31.91
N ALA A 104 -31.55 31.35 30.90
CA ALA A 104 -30.91 32.62 31.15
C ALA A 104 -31.99 33.53 31.77
N PRO A 105 -31.77 34.14 32.95
CA PRO A 105 -32.71 35.11 33.47
C PRO A 105 -32.72 36.33 32.52
N HIS A 106 -33.92 36.88 32.28
CA HIS A 106 -34.29 37.98 31.36
C HIS A 106 -34.65 37.55 29.92
N GLU A 107 -35.62 38.18 29.25
CA GLU A 107 -36.34 39.43 29.62
C GLU A 107 -37.62 39.25 30.48
N LYS A 108 -38.06 40.34 31.14
CA LYS A 108 -39.47 40.55 31.47
C LYS A 108 -40.21 40.73 30.13
N GLY A 109 -41.33 40.06 29.92
CA GLY A 109 -42.24 40.45 28.83
C GLY A 109 -42.88 41.79 29.16
N GLU A 110 -42.74 42.79 28.30
CA GLU A 110 -43.39 44.11 28.47
C GLU A 110 -44.92 44.02 28.45
N GLU A 111 -45.46 42.92 27.90
CA GLU A 111 -46.91 42.62 27.84
C GLU A 111 -47.48 42.02 29.14
N ALA A 112 -46.64 41.71 30.14
CA ALA A 112 -47.10 41.18 31.43
C ALA A 112 -47.53 42.33 32.37
N GLY A 113 -48.72 42.88 32.13
CA GLY A 113 -49.32 43.92 32.97
C GLY A 113 -49.39 43.52 34.45
N ASP A 114 -48.95 44.43 35.34
CA ASP A 114 -49.03 44.42 36.81
C ASP A 114 -48.60 43.16 37.60
N ALA A 115 -48.03 42.14 36.97
CA ALA A 115 -47.45 40.99 37.68
C ALA A 115 -46.12 41.37 38.37
N THR A 116 -46.21 41.84 39.63
CA THR A 116 -45.11 42.41 40.43
C THR A 116 -43.98 41.45 40.85
N SER A 117 -44.06 40.15 40.53
CA SER A 117 -43.09 39.15 41.02
C SER A 117 -41.94 38.86 40.04
N SER A 118 -40.70 38.87 40.55
CA SER A 118 -39.47 38.53 39.81
C SER A 118 -39.33 37.04 39.47
N THR A 119 -40.23 36.19 39.95
CA THR A 119 -40.20 34.72 39.82
C THR A 119 -41.15 34.17 38.74
N VAL A 120 -41.67 35.03 37.87
CA VAL A 120 -42.58 34.65 36.79
C VAL A 120 -41.82 34.56 35.45
N ARG A 121 -42.08 33.50 34.67
CA ARG A 121 -41.43 33.22 33.38
C ARG A 121 -42.47 32.81 32.34
N VAL A 122 -42.35 33.35 31.12
CA VAL A 122 -43.22 32.98 30.00
C VAL A 122 -42.61 31.78 29.26
N PHE A 123 -43.39 30.73 29.04
CA PHE A 123 -42.95 29.55 28.31
C PHE A 123 -43.49 29.54 26.87
N ASP A 124 -42.58 29.65 25.90
CA ASP A 124 -42.87 29.52 24.46
C ASP A 124 -42.05 28.38 23.80
N HIS A 125 -42.79 27.44 23.21
CA HIS A 125 -42.29 26.34 22.39
C HIS A 125 -41.43 26.79 21.20
N ARG A 126 -41.72 27.95 20.58
CA ARG A 126 -40.96 28.42 19.40
C ARG A 126 -39.58 28.94 19.81
N ARG A 127 -39.48 29.77 20.85
CA ARG A 127 -38.22 30.26 21.43
C ARG A 127 -37.37 29.12 21.98
N GLN A 128 -37.97 28.16 22.69
CA GLN A 128 -37.27 26.95 23.16
C GLN A 128 -36.72 26.14 21.98
N ARG A 129 -37.53 25.83 20.96
CA ARG A 129 -37.09 25.06 19.77
C ARG A 129 -35.93 25.73 19.03
N ARG A 130 -35.98 27.05 18.78
CA ARG A 130 -34.88 27.80 18.14
C ARG A 130 -33.58 27.70 18.95
N ARG A 131 -33.67 27.85 20.27
CA ARG A 131 -32.52 27.76 21.18
C ARG A 131 -31.89 26.36 21.18
N LEU A 132 -32.71 25.31 21.22
CA LEU A 132 -32.27 23.91 21.12
C LEU A 132 -31.58 23.63 19.79
N ILE A 133 -32.16 24.08 18.67
CA ILE A 133 -31.58 23.96 17.33
C ILE A 133 -30.20 24.63 17.27
N PHE A 134 -30.07 25.90 17.70
CA PHE A 134 -28.79 26.61 17.63
C PHE A 134 -27.71 25.97 18.51
N SER A 135 -28.07 25.66 19.76
CA SER A 135 -27.23 24.99 20.76
C SER A 135 -26.62 23.68 20.28
N ALA A 136 -27.47 22.75 19.84
CA ALA A 136 -27.04 21.42 19.47
C ALA A 136 -26.57 21.37 18.01
N GLY A 137 -27.06 22.25 17.15
CA GLY A 137 -26.54 22.48 15.81
C GLY A 137 -25.08 22.94 15.83
N LEU A 138 -24.67 23.77 16.80
CA LEU A 138 -23.26 24.15 16.97
C LEU A 138 -22.38 22.94 17.35
N ARG A 139 -22.89 22.01 18.17
CA ARG A 139 -22.17 20.76 18.51
C ARG A 139 -22.08 19.81 17.32
N TRP A 140 -23.17 19.65 16.59
CA TRP A 140 -23.22 18.89 15.34
C TRP A 140 -22.23 19.45 14.30
N LEU A 141 -22.18 20.79 14.15
CA LEU A 141 -21.22 21.47 13.28
C LEU A 141 -19.78 21.19 13.75
N GLY A 142 -19.51 21.16 15.06
CA GLY A 142 -18.22 20.75 15.61
C GLY A 142 -17.83 19.32 15.22
N THR A 143 -18.75 18.36 15.33
CA THR A 143 -18.51 16.98 14.87
C THR A 143 -18.29 16.92 13.35
N ALA A 144 -19.08 17.66 12.56
CA ALA A 144 -18.92 17.72 11.11
C ALA A 144 -17.56 18.33 10.68
N ILE A 145 -17.07 19.35 11.39
CA ILE A 145 -15.73 19.93 11.18
C ILE A 145 -14.63 18.90 11.51
N LEU A 146 -14.79 18.11 12.58
CA LEU A 146 -13.82 17.06 12.92
C LEU A 146 -13.80 15.93 11.87
N CYS A 147 -14.97 15.51 11.37
CA CYS A 147 -15.06 14.54 10.28
C CYS A 147 -14.45 15.10 8.97
N GLY A 148 -14.68 16.37 8.65
CA GLY A 148 -14.05 17.05 7.52
C GLY A 148 -12.53 17.20 7.66
N GLY A 149 -12.04 17.47 8.88
CA GLY A 149 -10.61 17.49 9.19
C GLY A 149 -9.94 16.12 9.03
N MET A 150 -10.63 15.05 9.45
CA MET A 150 -10.19 13.68 9.22
C MET A 150 -10.14 13.34 7.72
N ALA A 151 -11.19 13.66 6.96
CA ALA A 151 -11.21 13.48 5.50
C ALA A 151 -10.10 14.27 4.79
N GLY A 152 -9.86 15.52 5.21
CA GLY A 152 -8.77 16.35 4.70
C GLY A 152 -7.38 15.82 5.05
N CYS A 153 -7.23 15.17 6.21
CA CYS A 153 -6.00 14.48 6.57
C CYS A 153 -5.76 13.28 5.64
N LEU A 154 -6.77 12.42 5.43
CA LEU A 154 -6.66 11.29 4.50
C LEU A 154 -6.33 11.77 3.07
N ALA A 155 -7.03 12.80 2.58
CA ALA A 155 -6.80 13.34 1.24
C ALA A 155 -5.40 13.96 1.07
N GLY A 156 -4.95 14.71 2.08
CA GLY A 156 -3.64 15.36 2.05
C GLY A 156 -2.47 14.36 2.02
N PHE A 157 -2.58 13.22 2.71
CA PHE A 157 -1.55 12.19 2.70
C PHE A 157 -1.67 11.19 1.54
N HIS A 158 -2.87 10.94 1.02
CA HIS A 158 -3.08 10.08 -0.17
C HIS A 158 -2.46 10.67 -1.44
N HIS A 159 -2.39 12.00 -1.57
CA HIS A 159 -1.73 12.66 -2.70
C HIS A 159 -0.19 12.75 -2.58
N ILE A 160 0.40 12.27 -1.48
CA ILE A 160 1.86 12.26 -1.30
C ILE A 160 2.40 10.93 -1.81
N VAL A 161 3.10 10.96 -2.96
CA VAL A 161 3.67 9.76 -3.61
C VAL A 161 4.69 9.03 -2.74
N SER A 162 5.48 9.75 -1.93
CA SER A 162 6.46 9.15 -1.01
C SER A 162 6.36 9.71 0.41
N LEU A 163 6.07 8.85 1.39
CA LEU A 163 6.02 9.22 2.80
C LEU A 163 7.36 9.02 3.52
N SER A 164 8.02 10.12 3.87
CA SER A 164 9.12 10.09 4.82
C SER A 164 8.68 9.54 6.19
N THR A 165 9.64 9.02 6.97
CA THR A 165 9.39 8.51 8.33
C THR A 165 8.71 9.54 9.23
N ALA A 166 9.07 10.82 9.09
CA ALA A 166 8.45 11.93 9.83
C ALA A 166 6.97 12.15 9.43
N GLN A 167 6.67 12.10 8.12
CA GLN A 167 5.30 12.19 7.61
C GLN A 167 4.44 11.01 8.08
N LYS A 168 4.98 9.78 8.07
CA LYS A 168 4.28 8.59 8.62
C LYS A 168 3.90 8.75 10.10
N HIS A 169 4.80 9.28 10.92
CA HIS A 169 4.48 9.57 12.33
C HIS A 169 3.46 10.71 12.49
N ALA A 170 3.54 11.75 11.66
CA ALA A 170 2.56 12.85 11.67
C ALA A 170 1.16 12.38 11.27
N PHE A 171 1.04 11.56 10.21
CA PHE A 171 -0.20 10.94 9.76
C PHE A 171 -0.86 10.13 10.88
N ASN A 172 -0.13 9.17 11.46
CA ASN A 172 -0.65 8.32 12.55
C ASN A 172 -1.10 9.14 13.77
N ALA A 173 -0.37 10.21 14.12
CA ALA A 173 -0.73 11.09 15.22
C ALA A 173 -2.01 11.90 14.93
N LEU A 174 -2.14 12.46 13.73
CA LEU A 174 -3.32 13.23 13.30
C LEU A 174 -4.57 12.36 13.23
N VAL A 175 -4.49 11.19 12.60
CA VAL A 175 -5.61 10.25 12.51
C VAL A 175 -6.08 9.81 13.90
N THR A 176 -5.15 9.46 14.80
CA THR A 176 -5.47 9.10 16.18
C THR A 176 -6.17 10.26 16.92
N PHE A 177 -5.64 11.49 16.77
CA PHE A 177 -6.20 12.69 17.37
C PHE A 177 -7.64 12.95 16.89
N PHE A 178 -7.87 12.96 15.57
CA PHE A 178 -9.21 13.17 15.02
C PHE A 178 -10.18 12.07 15.44
N SER A 179 -9.77 10.80 15.42
CA SER A 179 -10.61 9.67 15.84
C SER A 179 -11.06 9.80 17.30
N MET A 180 -10.14 10.13 18.21
CA MET A 180 -10.47 10.39 19.61
C MET A 180 -11.36 11.64 19.79
N ALA A 181 -11.09 12.71 19.05
CA ALA A 181 -11.87 13.95 19.10
C ALA A 181 -13.32 13.74 18.61
N ILE A 182 -13.51 12.99 17.51
CA ILE A 182 -14.81 12.60 16.98
C ILE A 182 -15.58 11.81 18.04
N GLY A 183 -14.99 10.74 18.58
CA GLY A 183 -15.62 9.90 19.62
C GLY A 183 -16.01 10.69 20.88
N PHE A 184 -15.14 11.60 21.34
CA PHE A 184 -15.45 12.49 22.46
C PHE A 184 -16.58 13.48 22.15
N SER A 185 -16.58 14.11 20.97
CA SER A 185 -17.64 15.03 20.54
C SER A 185 -19.01 14.33 20.50
N LEU A 186 -19.01 13.08 20.03
CA LEU A 186 -20.17 12.24 19.83
C LEU A 186 -20.77 11.82 21.18
N ALA A 187 -19.95 11.29 22.10
CA ALA A 187 -20.37 10.99 23.47
C ALA A 187 -20.89 12.24 24.23
N SER A 188 -20.22 13.39 24.07
CA SER A 188 -20.66 14.67 24.64
C SER A 188 -22.01 15.14 24.08
N SER A 189 -22.29 14.88 22.80
CA SER A 189 -23.60 15.17 22.18
C SER A 189 -24.70 14.24 22.71
N MET A 190 -24.42 12.95 22.87
CA MET A 190 -25.41 11.98 23.37
C MET A 190 -25.81 12.22 24.83
N ARG A 191 -24.87 12.64 25.70
CA ARG A 191 -25.18 13.06 27.08
C ARG A 191 -26.17 14.24 27.11
N LEU A 192 -25.96 15.23 26.24
CA LEU A 192 -26.92 16.33 26.07
C LEU A 192 -28.28 15.84 25.55
N TYR A 193 -28.29 14.92 24.59
CA TYR A 193 -29.54 14.38 24.05
C TYR A 193 -30.35 13.66 25.13
N ALA A 194 -29.69 12.90 26.03
CA ALA A 194 -30.31 12.29 27.20
C ALA A 194 -30.88 13.34 28.19
N GLN A 195 -30.11 14.39 28.52
CA GLN A 195 -30.57 15.50 29.38
C GLN A 195 -31.82 16.20 28.82
N MET A 196 -31.90 16.40 27.50
CA MET A 196 -33.07 17.03 26.86
C MET A 196 -34.29 16.09 26.82
N LEU A 197 -34.09 14.78 26.61
CA LEU A 197 -35.17 13.79 26.61
C LEU A 197 -35.74 13.50 28.00
N ARG A 198 -34.91 13.55 29.04
CA ARG A 198 -35.27 13.28 30.46
C ARG A 198 -36.56 13.97 30.88
N TRP A 199 -36.70 15.28 30.64
CA TRP A 199 -37.88 16.04 31.03
C TRP A 199 -39.16 15.56 30.35
N ARG A 200 -39.10 15.24 29.05
CA ARG A 200 -40.24 14.65 28.33
C ARG A 200 -40.60 13.26 28.85
N PHE A 201 -39.59 12.51 29.28
CA PHE A 201 -39.74 11.14 29.79
C PHE A 201 -40.31 11.08 31.21
N LEU A 202 -40.00 12.07 32.05
CA LEU A 202 -40.64 12.26 33.35
C LEU A 202 -42.09 12.74 33.22
N ALA A 203 -42.41 13.47 32.15
CA ALA A 203 -43.78 13.92 31.83
C ALA A 203 -44.65 12.87 31.11
N SER A 204 -44.13 11.68 30.76
CA SER A 204 -44.88 10.71 29.94
C SER A 204 -45.81 9.79 30.74
N GLY A 205 -45.65 9.69 32.06
CA GLY A 205 -46.46 8.82 32.91
C GLY A 205 -45.97 8.79 34.35
N TYR A 206 -46.82 8.31 35.26
CA TYR A 206 -46.49 8.12 36.68
C TYR A 206 -45.42 7.03 36.87
N ARG A 207 -44.45 7.27 37.76
CA ARG A 207 -43.29 6.40 38.02
C ARG A 207 -43.01 6.30 39.52
N THR A 208 -42.37 5.23 39.96
CA THR A 208 -41.86 5.14 41.33
C THR A 208 -40.72 6.13 41.56
N LEU A 209 -40.51 6.54 42.81
CA LEU A 209 -39.49 7.54 43.15
C LEU A 209 -38.06 7.10 42.81
N GLN A 210 -37.74 5.80 42.94
CA GLN A 210 -36.43 5.29 42.54
C GLN A 210 -36.23 5.40 41.02
N GLN A 211 -37.24 5.05 40.20
CA GLN A 211 -37.18 5.24 38.75
C GLN A 211 -37.10 6.72 38.38
N PHE A 212 -37.81 7.61 39.09
CA PHE A 212 -37.72 9.06 38.88
C PHE A 212 -36.29 9.56 39.16
N ALA A 213 -35.67 9.16 40.26
CA ALA A 213 -34.32 9.56 40.65
C ALA A 213 -33.25 9.00 39.69
N ASP A 214 -33.35 7.72 39.29
CA ASP A 214 -32.44 7.11 38.32
C ASP A 214 -32.58 7.79 36.93
N ILE A 215 -33.81 8.09 36.47
CA ILE A 215 -34.05 8.89 35.24
C ILE A 215 -33.46 10.29 35.35
N MET A 216 -33.51 10.92 36.54
CA MET A 216 -32.90 12.23 36.75
C MET A 216 -31.37 12.20 36.54
N LYS A 217 -30.72 11.06 36.78
CA LYS A 217 -29.27 10.84 36.58
C LYS A 217 -28.90 10.15 35.25
N CYS A 218 -29.83 10.08 34.29
CA CYS A 218 -29.66 9.43 32.98
C CYS A 218 -28.64 10.11 32.03
N GLU A 219 -27.97 11.18 32.47
CA GLU A 219 -26.81 11.76 31.77
C GLU A 219 -25.55 10.89 31.88
N ASP A 220 -25.48 10.04 32.90
CA ASP A 220 -24.41 9.07 33.11
C ASP A 220 -24.85 7.69 32.59
N GLN A 221 -24.04 7.13 31.70
CA GLN A 221 -24.27 5.84 31.06
C GLN A 221 -24.30 4.69 32.08
N LEU A 222 -23.59 4.80 33.21
CA LEU A 222 -23.67 3.80 34.28
C LEU A 222 -25.07 3.78 34.93
N ASN A 223 -25.71 4.94 35.06
CA ASN A 223 -27.10 5.01 35.53
C ASN A 223 -28.10 4.54 34.47
N CYS A 224 -27.80 4.67 33.16
CA CYS A 224 -28.58 3.99 32.12
C CYS A 224 -28.50 2.45 32.23
N VAL A 225 -27.33 1.90 32.57
CA VAL A 225 -27.17 0.45 32.85
C VAL A 225 -27.92 0.06 34.13
N LYS A 226 -27.83 0.86 35.21
CA LYS A 226 -28.62 0.66 36.44
C LYS A 226 -30.12 0.62 36.14
N LEU A 227 -30.63 1.58 35.34
CA LEU A 227 -32.03 1.67 34.88
C LEU A 227 -32.50 0.42 34.11
N LEU A 228 -31.61 -0.27 33.40
CA LEU A 228 -31.94 -1.52 32.71
C LEU A 228 -32.32 -2.62 33.71
N TRP A 229 -31.65 -2.66 34.86
CA TRP A 229 -31.90 -3.61 35.95
C TRP A 229 -33.03 -3.15 36.89
N THR A 230 -33.02 -1.90 37.36
CA THR A 230 -34.01 -1.36 38.30
C THR A 230 -35.38 -1.09 37.66
N GLY A 231 -35.42 -0.85 36.34
CA GLY A 231 -36.65 -0.62 35.58
C GLY A 231 -37.49 -1.88 35.30
N ARG A 232 -37.10 -3.06 35.81
CA ARG A 232 -37.78 -4.35 35.55
C ARG A 232 -39.06 -4.49 36.39
N ASN A 233 -40.21 -4.44 35.74
CA ASN A 233 -41.50 -4.67 36.42
C ASN A 233 -41.62 -6.12 36.88
N LYS A 234 -41.69 -6.35 38.20
CA LYS A 234 -41.99 -7.67 38.79
C LYS A 234 -43.34 -8.16 38.24
N GLY A 235 -43.36 -9.37 37.64
CA GLY A 235 -44.58 -10.01 37.16
C GLY A 235 -44.99 -9.77 35.69
N ARG A 236 -44.23 -9.02 34.88
CA ARG A 236 -44.42 -8.97 33.42
C ARG A 236 -43.17 -9.44 32.68
N TRP A 237 -43.35 -10.22 31.61
CA TRP A 237 -42.26 -10.75 30.78
C TRP A 237 -41.75 -9.73 29.75
N LEU A 238 -42.63 -8.86 29.24
CA LEU A 238 -42.27 -7.82 28.28
C LEU A 238 -41.46 -6.69 28.94
N PRO A 239 -40.41 -6.16 28.29
CA PRO A 239 -39.60 -5.07 28.82
C PRO A 239 -40.40 -3.78 28.95
N SER A 240 -40.09 -3.00 29.99
CA SER A 240 -40.72 -1.71 30.21
C SER A 240 -40.16 -0.66 29.23
N LEU A 241 -40.96 0.38 28.92
CA LEU A 241 -40.56 1.43 27.97
C LEU A 241 -39.31 2.22 28.47
N THR A 242 -39.06 2.25 29.78
CA THR A 242 -37.81 2.68 30.42
C THR A 242 -36.62 1.82 29.99
N GLN A 243 -36.73 0.50 30.09
CA GLN A 243 -35.67 -0.43 29.69
C GLN A 243 -35.37 -0.34 28.20
N VAL A 244 -36.40 -0.24 27.35
CA VAL A 244 -36.22 -0.09 25.90
C VAL A 244 -35.44 1.19 25.56
N LEU A 245 -35.78 2.33 26.18
CA LEU A 245 -35.06 3.59 25.94
C LEU A 245 -33.64 3.60 26.53
N ALA A 246 -33.44 3.00 27.71
CA ALA A 246 -32.11 2.87 28.31
C ALA A 246 -31.20 1.97 27.45
N LEU A 247 -31.70 0.81 27.02
CA LEU A 247 -31.00 -0.10 26.11
C LEU A 247 -30.70 0.58 24.77
N LEU A 248 -31.68 1.27 24.16
CA LEU A 248 -31.51 2.00 22.91
C LEU A 248 -30.42 3.09 23.03
N SER A 249 -30.40 3.83 24.14
CA SER A 249 -29.35 4.82 24.43
C SER A 249 -27.96 4.19 24.50
N ILE A 250 -27.82 3.05 25.19
CA ILE A 250 -26.55 2.32 25.29
C ILE A 250 -26.13 1.78 23.91
N LEU A 251 -27.04 1.15 23.17
CA LEU A 251 -26.78 0.59 21.85
C LEU A 251 -26.37 1.67 20.83
N ILE A 252 -27.04 2.84 20.84
CA ILE A 252 -26.65 3.97 19.97
C ILE A 252 -25.23 4.45 20.32
N ASN A 253 -24.91 4.62 21.61
CA ASN A 253 -23.56 5.04 22.01
C ASN A 253 -22.48 4.01 21.61
N LEU A 254 -22.75 2.72 21.82
CA LEU A 254 -21.83 1.63 21.44
C LEU A 254 -21.65 1.57 19.91
N PHE A 255 -22.74 1.59 19.15
CA PHE A 255 -22.72 1.57 17.69
C PHE A 255 -21.93 2.74 17.10
N LEU A 256 -22.13 3.94 17.64
CA LEU A 256 -21.39 5.15 17.24
C LEU A 256 -19.89 5.08 17.59
N GLN A 257 -19.52 4.44 18.70
CA GLN A 257 -18.12 4.18 19.05
C GLN A 257 -17.49 3.14 18.10
N VAL A 258 -18.22 2.07 17.76
CA VAL A 258 -17.77 1.06 16.78
C VAL A 258 -17.56 1.71 15.41
N ILE A 259 -18.51 2.51 14.90
CA ILE A 259 -18.34 3.25 13.64
C ILE A 259 -17.11 4.15 13.67
N THR A 260 -16.85 4.83 14.79
CA THR A 260 -15.66 5.68 14.94
C THR A 260 -14.37 4.87 14.91
N ALA A 261 -14.36 3.65 15.48
CA ALA A 261 -13.22 2.74 15.42
C ALA A 261 -13.00 2.14 14.02
N LEU A 262 -14.07 1.88 13.26
CA LEU A 262 -13.99 1.37 11.88
C LEU A 262 -13.30 2.35 10.91
N VAL A 263 -13.21 3.66 11.23
CA VAL A 263 -12.39 4.62 10.47
C VAL A 263 -10.93 4.13 10.37
N GLY A 264 -10.41 3.48 11.42
CA GLY A 264 -9.06 2.89 11.46
C GLY A 264 -8.83 1.73 10.49
N LEU A 265 -9.88 1.22 9.84
CA LEU A 265 -9.82 0.18 8.80
C LEU A 265 -10.06 0.73 7.38
N THR A 266 -10.32 2.03 7.23
CA THR A 266 -10.59 2.66 5.90
C THR A 266 -9.34 3.18 5.20
N TYR A 267 -8.17 2.99 5.81
CA TYR A 267 -6.88 3.35 5.25
C TYR A 267 -5.84 2.32 5.67
N GLN A 268 -4.83 2.17 4.84
CA GLN A 268 -3.68 1.32 5.10
C GLN A 268 -2.39 2.02 4.66
N VAL A 269 -1.29 1.76 5.38
CA VAL A 269 0.04 2.25 5.00
C VAL A 269 0.76 1.08 4.37
N GLU A 270 0.54 0.91 3.08
CA GLU A 270 1.10 -0.17 2.29
C GLU A 270 2.51 0.17 1.79
N VAL A 271 3.18 -0.89 1.36
CA VAL A 271 4.41 -0.81 0.59
C VAL A 271 4.01 -0.66 -0.87
N SER A 272 4.59 0.29 -1.60
CA SER A 272 4.27 0.46 -3.02
C SER A 272 5.05 -0.52 -3.88
N ASP A 273 4.32 -1.31 -4.67
CA ASP A 273 4.90 -2.17 -5.71
C ASP A 273 5.27 -1.39 -6.98
N SER A 274 4.77 -0.15 -7.14
CA SER A 274 4.95 0.69 -8.34
C SER A 274 5.91 1.86 -8.15
N PHE A 275 6.16 2.28 -6.90
CA PHE A 275 7.08 3.36 -6.58
C PHE A 275 8.22 2.84 -5.71
N VAL A 276 9.39 2.85 -6.32
CA VAL A 276 10.66 2.56 -5.67
C VAL A 276 11.28 3.90 -5.27
N VAL A 277 11.87 3.97 -4.07
CA VAL A 277 12.65 5.13 -3.65
C VAL A 277 14.09 4.73 -3.43
N ASP A 278 14.92 5.40 -4.21
CA ASP A 278 16.36 5.48 -4.12
C ASP A 278 16.81 5.87 -2.69
N LYS A 279 17.26 4.89 -1.89
CA LYS A 279 17.81 5.14 -0.53
C LYS A 279 19.16 4.46 -0.39
N VAL A 280 20.05 5.07 0.40
CA VAL A 280 21.31 4.44 0.81
C VAL A 280 21.01 3.19 1.62
N GLY A 281 21.39 2.03 1.08
CA GLY A 281 21.09 0.72 1.61
C GLY A 281 22.13 -0.29 1.16
N LYS A 282 21.74 -1.57 1.10
CA LYS A 282 22.50 -2.62 0.44
C LYS A 282 21.81 -2.98 -0.86
N VAL A 283 22.59 -3.01 -1.94
CA VAL A 283 22.13 -3.19 -3.31
C VAL A 283 22.87 -4.37 -3.90
N SER A 284 22.18 -5.18 -4.69
CA SER A 284 22.72 -6.32 -5.42
C SER A 284 23.02 -5.86 -6.84
N ILE A 285 24.30 -5.80 -7.22
CA ILE A 285 24.76 -5.41 -8.57
C ILE A 285 25.46 -6.59 -9.25
N VAL A 286 25.46 -6.64 -10.57
CA VAL A 286 26.26 -7.61 -11.33
C VAL A 286 27.76 -7.47 -11.03
N ASP A 287 28.42 -8.61 -10.85
CA ASP A 287 29.87 -8.72 -10.76
C ASP A 287 30.47 -8.62 -12.18
N LEU A 288 31.26 -7.57 -12.42
CA LEU A 288 31.91 -7.30 -13.71
C LEU A 288 33.42 -7.58 -13.70
N SER A 289 33.91 -8.26 -12.64
CA SER A 289 35.34 -8.58 -12.48
C SER A 289 35.79 -9.77 -13.34
N SER A 290 34.95 -10.80 -13.48
CA SER A 290 35.13 -11.90 -14.43
C SER A 290 33.78 -12.50 -14.87
N ILE A 291 33.73 -13.03 -16.09
CA ILE A 291 32.55 -13.76 -16.60
C ILE A 291 32.67 -15.24 -16.27
N GLU A 292 31.79 -15.73 -15.40
CA GLU A 292 31.67 -17.16 -15.09
C GLU A 292 30.97 -17.92 -16.22
N ALA A 293 31.45 -19.12 -16.53
CA ALA A 293 30.65 -20.05 -17.32
C ALA A 293 29.40 -20.50 -16.52
N ALA A 294 28.31 -20.81 -17.22
CA ALA A 294 26.96 -21.03 -16.67
C ALA A 294 26.78 -22.21 -15.66
N LEU A 295 27.88 -22.81 -15.18
CA LEU A 295 27.92 -23.84 -14.14
C LEU A 295 28.51 -23.33 -12.80
N GLY A 296 28.80 -22.03 -12.67
CA GLY A 296 29.34 -21.43 -11.44
C GLY A 296 30.80 -21.80 -11.15
N TYR A 297 31.55 -22.15 -12.20
CA TYR A 297 32.99 -22.41 -12.10
C TYR A 297 33.75 -21.09 -12.33
N LYS A 298 34.26 -20.51 -11.25
CA LYS A 298 35.18 -19.37 -11.30
C LYS A 298 36.57 -19.85 -11.72
N ASP A 299 36.94 -19.57 -12.96
CA ASP A 299 38.32 -19.59 -13.45
C ASP A 299 38.56 -18.29 -14.21
N ASP A 300 39.59 -17.55 -13.83
CA ASP A 300 39.90 -16.23 -14.38
C ASP A 300 40.55 -16.34 -15.78
N ALA A 301 40.98 -17.54 -16.20
CA ALA A 301 41.59 -17.74 -17.51
C ALA A 301 40.63 -17.31 -18.64
N PHE A 302 41.17 -16.47 -19.53
CA PHE A 302 40.43 -15.78 -20.59
C PHE A 302 39.53 -16.69 -21.43
N ASP A 303 39.93 -17.94 -21.67
CA ASP A 303 39.16 -18.90 -22.47
C ASP A 303 37.82 -19.27 -21.81
N TYR A 304 37.75 -19.39 -20.48
CA TYR A 304 36.48 -19.63 -19.79
C TYR A 304 35.56 -18.40 -19.83
N GLN A 305 36.15 -17.19 -19.72
CA GLN A 305 35.40 -15.94 -19.89
C GLN A 305 34.84 -15.83 -21.32
N CYS A 306 35.58 -16.31 -22.33
CA CYS A 306 35.12 -16.43 -23.71
C CYS A 306 33.92 -17.39 -23.86
N THR A 307 33.96 -18.59 -23.27
CA THR A 307 32.80 -19.51 -23.24
C THR A 307 31.60 -18.86 -22.56
N GLY A 308 31.81 -18.23 -21.40
CA GLY A 308 30.74 -17.57 -20.65
C GLY A 308 30.12 -16.40 -21.43
N ALA A 309 30.95 -15.55 -22.04
CA ALA A 309 30.50 -14.40 -22.81
C ALA A 309 29.66 -14.83 -24.03
N TYR A 310 30.08 -15.89 -24.73
CA TYR A 310 29.27 -16.51 -25.78
C TYR A 310 27.93 -17.05 -25.24
N GLY A 311 27.95 -17.78 -24.12
CA GLY A 311 26.75 -18.32 -23.49
C GLY A 311 25.74 -17.23 -23.08
N TYR A 312 26.21 -16.16 -22.46
CA TYR A 312 25.38 -14.99 -22.15
C TYR A 312 24.89 -14.28 -23.41
N GLY A 313 25.72 -14.14 -24.45
CA GLY A 313 25.32 -13.55 -25.73
C GLY A 313 24.21 -14.34 -26.44
N MET A 314 24.26 -15.67 -26.36
CA MET A 314 23.18 -16.54 -26.84
C MET A 314 21.89 -16.38 -26.03
N ALA A 315 21.95 -16.18 -24.71
CA ALA A 315 20.78 -15.86 -23.91
C ALA A 315 20.19 -14.47 -24.25
N GLY A 316 21.06 -13.47 -24.41
CA GLY A 316 20.73 -12.10 -24.81
C GLY A 316 20.32 -11.94 -26.27
N ALA A 317 20.46 -12.97 -27.12
CA ALA A 317 20.03 -12.93 -28.51
C ALA A 317 18.51 -12.72 -28.68
N SER A 318 17.74 -13.04 -27.63
CA SER A 318 16.30 -12.82 -27.54
C SER A 318 15.90 -11.36 -27.27
N SER A 319 16.84 -10.51 -26.84
CA SER A 319 16.60 -9.09 -26.53
C SER A 319 16.25 -8.29 -27.79
N LEU A 320 15.19 -7.48 -27.72
CA LEU A 320 14.67 -6.63 -28.81
C LEU A 320 15.25 -5.22 -28.70
N PHE A 321 16.22 -4.89 -29.56
CA PHE A 321 16.97 -3.66 -29.46
C PHE A 321 16.16 -2.49 -30.01
N GLU A 322 15.97 -1.46 -29.19
CA GLU A 322 15.35 -0.21 -29.63
C GLU A 322 16.40 0.69 -30.30
N THR A 323 15.95 1.51 -31.26
CA THR A 323 16.82 2.49 -31.92
C THR A 323 16.55 3.87 -31.36
N SER A 324 17.59 4.51 -30.83
CA SER A 324 17.50 5.84 -30.22
C SER A 324 18.76 6.64 -30.55
N ASN A 325 18.60 7.95 -30.75
CA ASN A 325 19.74 8.88 -30.78
C ASN A 325 19.90 9.62 -29.45
N ASN A 326 19.02 9.37 -28.47
CA ASN A 326 19.12 9.99 -27.16
C ASN A 326 20.05 9.17 -26.27
N THR A 327 21.22 9.73 -25.96
CA THR A 327 22.17 9.09 -25.04
C THR A 327 21.98 9.50 -23.59
N SER A 328 21.06 10.44 -23.28
CA SER A 328 20.77 10.91 -21.92
C SER A 328 20.00 9.87 -21.13
N TYR A 329 20.32 9.70 -19.85
CA TYR A 329 19.50 8.95 -18.91
C TYR A 329 18.09 9.56 -18.79
N GLN A 330 17.05 8.74 -18.93
CA GLN A 330 15.66 9.09 -18.65
C GLN A 330 15.03 7.98 -17.77
N ASP A 331 14.47 8.36 -16.62
CA ASP A 331 13.91 7.43 -15.62
C ASP A 331 12.66 6.65 -16.06
N ASP A 332 12.15 6.88 -17.28
CA ASP A 332 10.79 6.49 -17.71
C ASP A 332 10.78 5.65 -19.02
N GLU A 333 11.93 5.15 -19.47
CA GLU A 333 12.04 4.30 -20.67
C GLU A 333 11.94 2.80 -20.34
N TRP A 334 11.12 2.05 -21.11
CA TRP A 334 10.85 0.63 -20.87
C TRP A 334 11.97 -0.34 -21.28
N SER A 335 13.00 0.16 -21.98
CA SER A 335 14.16 -0.64 -22.37
C SER A 335 15.45 -0.02 -21.85
N SER A 336 16.38 -0.86 -21.41
CA SER A 336 17.67 -0.43 -20.87
C SER A 336 18.81 -0.54 -21.89
N TYR A 337 18.55 -1.06 -23.10
CA TYR A 337 19.55 -1.35 -24.14
C TYR A 337 19.11 -0.81 -25.50
N TYR A 338 20.02 -0.12 -26.17
CA TYR A 338 19.74 0.63 -27.40
C TYR A 338 20.87 0.50 -28.40
N CYS A 339 20.55 0.74 -29.67
CA CYS A 339 21.53 1.09 -30.69
C CYS A 339 21.22 2.45 -31.31
N SER A 340 22.26 3.16 -31.74
CA SER A 340 22.13 4.39 -32.52
C SER A 340 21.38 4.14 -33.84
N THR A 341 20.68 5.14 -34.37
CA THR A 341 19.91 4.99 -35.63
C THR A 341 20.79 4.74 -36.86
N ASP A 342 22.04 5.20 -36.84
CA ASP A 342 23.07 4.89 -37.85
C ASP A 342 23.75 3.53 -37.60
N GLN A 343 23.39 2.85 -36.50
CA GLN A 343 23.97 1.60 -36.02
C GLN A 343 25.50 1.64 -35.78
N SER A 344 26.09 2.82 -35.55
CA SER A 344 27.53 2.97 -35.28
C SER A 344 27.94 2.59 -33.85
N THR A 345 26.99 2.63 -32.91
CA THR A 345 27.20 2.35 -31.49
C THR A 345 25.96 1.70 -30.88
N CYS A 346 26.16 0.79 -29.92
CA CYS A 346 25.09 0.27 -29.05
C CYS A 346 25.48 0.46 -27.58
N TRP A 347 24.50 0.60 -26.69
CA TRP A 347 24.74 0.81 -25.27
C TRP A 347 23.71 0.13 -24.36
N TYR A 348 24.10 -0.03 -23.10
CA TYR A 348 23.28 -0.60 -22.03
C TYR A 348 23.38 0.24 -20.76
N TRP A 349 22.26 0.39 -20.08
CA TRP A 349 22.13 0.88 -18.71
C TRP A 349 21.92 -0.31 -17.77
N PHE A 350 22.74 -0.43 -16.72
CA PHE A 350 22.65 -1.55 -15.78
C PHE A 350 21.37 -1.48 -14.94
N SER A 351 20.91 -2.61 -14.39
CA SER A 351 19.77 -2.68 -13.48
C SER A 351 20.23 -3.09 -12.07
N ASP A 352 20.12 -2.15 -11.14
CA ASP A 352 20.43 -2.36 -9.72
C ASP A 352 19.26 -3.09 -9.05
N GLN A 353 19.52 -4.05 -8.17
CA GLN A 353 18.49 -4.87 -7.52
C GLN A 353 18.53 -4.75 -6.00
N SER A 354 17.39 -5.01 -5.34
CA SER A 354 17.37 -5.26 -3.90
C SER A 354 18.07 -6.59 -3.58
N ILE A 355 18.51 -6.79 -2.32
CA ILE A 355 19.27 -8.00 -1.91
C ILE A 355 18.47 -9.29 -2.16
N ASP A 356 17.15 -9.23 -2.05
CA ASP A 356 16.20 -10.31 -2.28
C ASP A 356 15.74 -10.42 -3.75
N GLY A 357 16.19 -9.53 -4.64
CA GLY A 357 15.83 -9.51 -6.06
C GLY A 357 14.36 -9.17 -6.35
N SER A 358 13.62 -8.67 -5.36
CA SER A 358 12.19 -8.34 -5.50
C SER A 358 11.94 -7.00 -6.19
N LEU A 359 12.89 -6.07 -6.09
CA LEU A 359 12.85 -4.77 -6.75
C LEU A 359 14.08 -4.61 -7.65
N SER A 360 13.90 -3.97 -8.80
CA SER A 360 14.99 -3.55 -9.67
C SER A 360 14.73 -2.15 -10.22
N GLU A 361 15.79 -1.36 -10.37
CA GLU A 361 15.75 0.03 -10.84
C GLU A 361 16.90 0.23 -11.84
N THR A 362 16.64 0.97 -12.92
CA THR A 362 17.69 1.22 -13.93
C THR A 362 18.71 2.19 -13.35
N SER A 363 19.98 1.77 -13.34
CA SER A 363 21.10 2.55 -12.85
C SER A 363 21.53 3.58 -13.88
N SER A 364 22.02 4.74 -13.41
CA SER A 364 22.71 5.72 -14.26
C SER A 364 24.06 5.21 -14.83
N ARG A 365 24.52 4.01 -14.44
CA ARG A 365 25.73 3.36 -14.97
C ARG A 365 25.50 2.91 -16.41
N LYS A 366 26.41 3.25 -17.33
CA LYS A 366 26.24 2.99 -18.76
C LYS A 366 27.51 2.50 -19.46
N VAL A 367 27.37 1.55 -20.37
CA VAL A 367 28.45 0.97 -21.18
C VAL A 367 28.13 1.03 -22.67
N TYR A 368 29.14 1.10 -23.53
CA TYR A 368 29.03 1.16 -24.98
C TYR A 368 29.77 -0.01 -25.63
N SER A 369 29.25 -0.50 -26.75
CA SER A 369 29.96 -1.36 -27.71
C SER A 369 30.04 -0.60 -29.04
N THR A 370 31.22 -0.62 -29.65
CA THR A 370 31.51 0.08 -30.90
C THR A 370 32.30 -0.85 -31.82
N ALA A 371 31.72 -1.24 -32.95
CA ALA A 371 32.36 -2.09 -33.93
C ALA A 371 32.52 -1.39 -35.28
N THR A 372 33.61 -1.73 -35.97
CA THR A 372 33.86 -1.33 -37.36
C THR A 372 34.23 -2.58 -38.14
N CYS A 373 33.71 -2.72 -39.36
CA CYS A 373 34.03 -3.84 -40.25
C CYS A 373 34.48 -3.31 -41.62
N GLN A 374 35.47 -3.96 -42.19
CA GLN A 374 35.92 -3.77 -43.57
C GLN A 374 35.63 -5.04 -44.37
N ASN A 375 35.30 -4.89 -45.65
CA ASN A 375 35.13 -6.04 -46.54
C ASN A 375 36.48 -6.47 -47.14
N LEU A 376 36.76 -7.78 -47.10
CA LEU A 376 37.94 -8.39 -47.71
C LEU A 376 37.53 -9.20 -48.94
N THR A 377 38.28 -9.03 -50.03
CA THR A 377 38.01 -9.77 -51.28
C THR A 377 38.48 -11.21 -51.14
N VAL A 378 37.54 -12.16 -51.17
CA VAL A 378 37.83 -13.60 -51.26
C VAL A 378 38.33 -13.93 -52.68
N LEU A 379 39.38 -14.73 -52.76
CA LEU A 379 40.00 -15.20 -54.00
C LEU A 379 39.75 -16.70 -54.24
N GLN A 380 39.64 -17.50 -53.18
CA GLN A 380 39.39 -18.95 -53.23
C GLN A 380 38.78 -19.43 -51.91
N GLY A 381 37.93 -20.47 -51.95
CA GLY A 381 37.29 -21.06 -50.76
C GLY A 381 36.02 -20.33 -50.31
N GLY A 382 35.34 -20.85 -49.27
CA GLY A 382 34.11 -20.26 -48.72
C GLY A 382 32.79 -20.68 -49.39
N TYR A 383 32.83 -21.63 -50.33
CA TYR A 383 31.66 -22.09 -51.10
C TYR A 383 30.86 -23.25 -50.48
N ALA A 384 31.13 -23.65 -49.22
CA ALA A 384 30.39 -24.71 -48.52
C ALA A 384 30.10 -25.99 -49.34
N GLY A 385 31.09 -26.42 -50.14
CA GLY A 385 30.99 -27.61 -51.00
C GLY A 385 30.12 -27.47 -52.27
N VAL A 386 29.76 -26.25 -52.69
CA VAL A 386 28.93 -25.97 -53.89
C VAL A 386 29.73 -26.05 -55.21
N GLU A 387 31.04 -25.82 -55.17
CA GLU A 387 31.94 -25.97 -56.33
C GLU A 387 32.65 -27.34 -56.38
N ASP A 388 33.22 -27.68 -57.55
CA ASP A 388 33.85 -28.97 -57.86
C ASP A 388 34.89 -29.43 -56.80
N ILE A 389 35.07 -30.74 -56.68
CA ILE A 389 35.85 -31.40 -55.60
C ILE A 389 37.28 -30.83 -55.42
N ASP A 390 37.91 -30.31 -56.48
CA ASP A 390 39.25 -29.71 -56.42
C ASP A 390 39.30 -28.30 -55.78
N SER A 391 38.14 -27.65 -55.53
CA SER A 391 38.05 -26.35 -54.85
C SER A 391 37.74 -26.46 -53.34
N GLN A 392 37.56 -27.68 -52.82
CA GLN A 392 37.22 -27.99 -51.41
C GLN A 392 38.39 -27.80 -50.43
N SER A 393 39.19 -26.74 -50.59
CA SER A 393 40.17 -26.38 -49.56
C SER A 393 39.42 -25.81 -48.33
N PRO A 394 39.72 -26.28 -47.10
CA PRO A 394 39.26 -25.61 -45.88
C PRO A 394 39.73 -24.14 -45.82
N ASN A 395 40.88 -23.86 -46.43
CA ASN A 395 41.50 -22.55 -46.35
C ASN A 395 40.82 -21.57 -47.30
N VAL A 396 40.31 -20.47 -46.76
CA VAL A 396 39.82 -19.33 -47.53
C VAL A 396 41.00 -18.44 -47.88
N GLN A 397 41.29 -18.28 -49.17
CA GLN A 397 42.28 -17.31 -49.64
C GLN A 397 41.60 -15.95 -49.80
N TYR A 398 42.19 -14.90 -49.21
CA TYR A 398 41.66 -13.55 -49.28
C TYR A 398 42.76 -12.52 -49.54
N LYS A 399 42.35 -11.33 -49.97
CA LYS A 399 43.21 -10.15 -50.12
C LYS A 399 43.00 -9.22 -48.93
N ASP A 400 44.06 -8.98 -48.18
CA ASP A 400 44.10 -8.08 -47.01
C ASP A 400 44.11 -6.60 -47.41
N GLU A 401 44.02 -5.69 -46.44
CA GLU A 401 44.01 -4.23 -46.62
C GLU A 401 45.20 -3.71 -47.44
N ASP A 402 46.41 -4.24 -47.18
CA ASP A 402 47.65 -3.93 -47.94
C ASP A 402 47.66 -4.49 -49.38
N GLY A 403 46.62 -5.22 -49.78
CA GLY A 403 46.54 -5.94 -51.04
C GLY A 403 47.30 -7.26 -51.08
N ASN A 404 47.84 -7.70 -49.95
CA ASN A 404 48.57 -8.96 -49.80
C ASN A 404 47.61 -10.17 -49.74
N THR A 405 47.96 -11.26 -50.42
CA THR A 405 47.21 -12.51 -50.35
C THR A 405 47.52 -13.25 -49.05
N LYS A 406 46.48 -13.57 -48.27
CA LYS A 406 46.55 -14.35 -47.04
C LYS A 406 45.61 -15.56 -47.11
N TRP A 407 45.83 -16.52 -46.21
CA TRP A 407 44.98 -17.67 -46.00
C TRP A 407 44.36 -17.60 -44.60
N LEU A 408 43.07 -17.91 -44.51
CA LEU A 408 42.32 -18.13 -43.27
C LEU A 408 41.97 -19.62 -43.22
N ASP A 409 42.50 -20.34 -42.24
CA ASP A 409 42.15 -21.74 -42.02
C ASP A 409 40.77 -21.80 -41.34
N VAL A 410 39.81 -22.40 -42.04
CA VAL A 410 38.43 -22.59 -41.56
C VAL A 410 38.14 -24.08 -41.67
N PRO A 411 37.87 -24.80 -40.57
CA PRO A 411 37.62 -26.24 -40.64
C PRO A 411 36.56 -26.61 -41.66
N THR A 412 36.79 -27.67 -42.45
CA THR A 412 35.85 -28.13 -43.50
C THR A 412 34.44 -28.34 -42.96
N ASP A 413 34.36 -28.82 -41.73
CA ASP A 413 33.16 -29.36 -41.10
C ASP A 413 32.17 -28.26 -40.62
N ILE A 414 32.55 -26.98 -40.72
CA ILE A 414 31.74 -25.83 -40.29
C ILE A 414 31.28 -24.91 -41.43
N THR A 415 31.55 -25.25 -42.70
CA THR A 415 31.03 -24.46 -43.84
C THR A 415 29.74 -25.06 -44.37
N LEU A 416 28.60 -24.65 -43.80
CA LEU A 416 27.27 -24.97 -44.34
C LEU A 416 26.86 -23.93 -45.40
N GLN A 417 26.00 -24.31 -46.33
CA GLN A 417 25.45 -23.37 -47.31
C GLN A 417 24.59 -22.32 -46.59
N LYS A 418 24.66 -21.06 -47.06
CA LYS A 418 23.97 -19.89 -46.48
C LYS A 418 24.30 -19.60 -44.99
N SER A 419 25.33 -20.23 -44.40
CA SER A 419 25.69 -20.00 -43.00
C SER A 419 26.69 -18.87 -42.83
N THR A 420 26.67 -18.24 -41.65
CA THR A 420 27.66 -17.24 -41.24
C THR A 420 28.52 -17.79 -40.12
N THR A 421 29.83 -17.83 -40.35
CA THR A 421 30.83 -18.25 -39.38
C THR A 421 31.53 -17.02 -38.82
N PHE A 422 31.37 -16.76 -37.53
CA PHE A 422 32.13 -15.73 -36.80
C PHE A 422 33.36 -16.37 -36.21
N ILE A 423 34.53 -15.80 -36.49
CA ILE A 423 35.85 -16.36 -36.16
C ILE A 423 36.56 -15.34 -35.27
N GLY A 424 36.56 -15.57 -33.96
CA GLY A 424 37.19 -14.69 -32.98
C GLY A 424 38.69 -14.90 -32.87
N ASN A 425 39.48 -13.82 -32.90
CA ASN A 425 40.91 -13.86 -32.59
C ASN A 425 41.11 -13.74 -31.07
N THR A 426 41.67 -14.78 -30.42
CA THR A 426 41.92 -14.78 -28.97
C THR A 426 43.27 -14.15 -28.59
N THR A 427 44.11 -13.80 -29.58
CA THR A 427 45.33 -13.01 -29.33
C THR A 427 44.99 -11.53 -29.17
N GLU A 428 45.78 -10.80 -28.36
CA GLU A 428 45.53 -9.38 -28.11
C GLU A 428 45.66 -8.56 -29.41
N PRO A 429 44.58 -7.92 -29.88
CA PRO A 429 44.57 -7.26 -31.18
C PRO A 429 45.16 -5.85 -31.11
N PRO A 430 45.59 -5.28 -32.25
CA PRO A 430 46.22 -3.95 -32.30
C PRO A 430 45.30 -2.78 -31.91
N CYS A 431 43.99 -3.02 -31.73
CA CYS A 431 43.00 -2.04 -31.31
C CYS A 431 42.88 -1.85 -29.79
N GLY A 432 43.65 -2.59 -28.98
CA GLY A 432 43.81 -2.38 -27.54
C GLY A 432 43.18 -3.46 -26.64
N SER A 433 43.45 -3.37 -25.34
CA SER A 433 43.15 -4.42 -24.34
C SER A 433 41.67 -4.83 -24.26
N ARG A 434 40.74 -3.89 -24.49
CA ARG A 434 39.27 -4.08 -24.45
C ARG A 434 38.63 -4.37 -25.81
N CYS A 435 39.46 -4.58 -26.84
CA CYS A 435 39.03 -4.80 -28.21
C CYS A 435 39.23 -6.27 -28.61
N SER A 436 38.37 -6.79 -29.48
CA SER A 436 38.53 -8.09 -30.14
C SER A 436 38.49 -7.90 -31.67
N GLU A 437 39.38 -8.63 -32.36
CA GLU A 437 39.34 -8.76 -33.82
C GLU A 437 38.56 -10.03 -34.19
N LEU A 438 37.63 -9.90 -35.13
CA LEU A 438 36.83 -10.99 -35.66
C LEU A 438 36.90 -11.04 -37.18
N PHE A 439 36.92 -12.23 -37.74
CA PHE A 439 36.61 -12.47 -39.15
C PHE A 439 35.20 -13.02 -39.26
N VAL A 440 34.42 -12.54 -40.22
CA VAL A 440 33.06 -13.02 -40.48
C VAL A 440 32.99 -13.56 -41.89
N LEU A 441 32.86 -14.87 -42.02
CA LEU A 441 32.73 -15.56 -43.30
C LEU A 441 31.26 -15.88 -43.54
N VAL A 442 30.67 -15.34 -44.61
CA VAL A 442 29.34 -15.72 -45.10
C VAL A 442 29.53 -16.67 -46.27
N SER A 443 29.07 -17.90 -46.11
CA SER A 443 29.21 -18.97 -47.11
C SER A 443 28.29 -18.76 -48.30
N ALA A 444 28.80 -18.93 -49.51
CA ALA A 444 28.00 -18.84 -50.73
C ALA A 444 27.06 -20.04 -50.92
N ASP A 445 25.94 -19.80 -51.62
CA ASP A 445 24.97 -20.83 -52.06
C ASP A 445 24.79 -20.86 -53.58
N ASN A 446 25.42 -19.93 -54.31
CA ASN A 446 25.28 -19.73 -55.76
C ASN A 446 23.84 -19.36 -56.22
N ASP A 447 23.01 -18.84 -55.31
CA ASP A 447 21.64 -18.36 -55.58
C ASP A 447 21.36 -17.04 -54.85
N THR A 448 21.16 -17.06 -53.52
CA THR A 448 20.90 -15.85 -52.72
C THR A 448 22.17 -15.08 -52.36
N ILE A 449 23.31 -15.77 -52.26
CA ILE A 449 24.66 -15.27 -51.98
C ILE A 449 25.59 -15.87 -53.04
N PRO A 450 25.79 -15.20 -54.19
CA PRO A 450 26.47 -15.79 -55.34
C PRO A 450 27.99 -15.92 -55.17
N ASN A 451 28.60 -15.13 -54.28
CA ASN A 451 30.03 -15.18 -53.97
C ASN A 451 30.22 -15.12 -52.45
N PRO A 452 31.23 -15.81 -51.88
CA PRO A 452 31.50 -15.79 -50.45
C PRO A 452 31.95 -14.39 -50.02
N LEU A 453 31.51 -13.96 -48.85
CA LEU A 453 31.85 -12.67 -48.27
C LEU A 453 32.71 -12.87 -47.04
N LEU A 454 33.82 -12.13 -46.95
CA LEU A 454 34.66 -12.09 -45.77
C LEU A 454 34.72 -10.66 -45.26
N PHE A 455 34.39 -10.46 -43.98
CA PHE A 455 34.56 -9.20 -43.29
C PHE A 455 35.63 -9.32 -42.22
N LYS A 456 36.46 -8.30 -42.06
CA LYS A 456 37.38 -8.15 -40.93
C LYS A 456 36.83 -7.04 -40.04
N CYS A 457 36.55 -7.39 -38.80
CA CYS A 457 35.84 -6.55 -37.86
C CYS A 457 36.69 -6.32 -36.60
N GLN A 458 36.63 -5.11 -36.06
CA GLN A 458 37.17 -4.76 -34.76
C GLN A 458 36.02 -4.24 -33.91
N ASN A 459 35.78 -4.88 -32.76
CA ASN A 459 34.77 -4.46 -31.79
C ASN A 459 35.44 -4.14 -30.46
N ALA A 460 35.02 -3.05 -29.82
CA ALA A 460 35.50 -2.66 -28.50
C ALA A 460 34.33 -2.41 -27.55
N VAL A 461 34.48 -2.82 -26.30
CA VAL A 461 33.52 -2.54 -25.21
C VAL A 461 34.14 -1.51 -24.27
N SER A 462 33.44 -0.40 -24.07
CA SER A 462 33.94 0.74 -23.29
C SER A 462 34.08 0.42 -21.79
N ASN A 463 34.73 1.32 -21.06
CA ASN A 463 34.56 1.36 -19.60
C ASN A 463 33.10 1.72 -19.26
N VAL A 464 32.66 1.33 -18.06
CA VAL A 464 31.38 1.76 -17.50
C VAL A 464 31.50 3.25 -17.13
N THR A 465 30.61 4.05 -17.69
CA THR A 465 30.51 5.50 -17.48
C THR A 465 29.57 5.83 -16.34
N ASN A 466 29.63 7.09 -15.86
CA ASN A 466 28.87 7.64 -14.73
C ASN A 466 29.20 7.12 -13.31
N ILE A 467 30.16 6.19 -13.13
CA ILE A 467 30.63 5.74 -11.81
C ILE A 467 31.14 6.92 -10.95
N TYR A 468 31.87 7.85 -11.55
CA TYR A 468 32.55 8.94 -10.82
C TYR A 468 31.80 10.28 -10.81
N LEU A 469 30.68 10.40 -11.52
CA LEU A 469 30.02 11.69 -11.77
C LEU A 469 29.18 12.18 -10.60
N ASN A 470 28.75 11.28 -9.72
CA ASN A 470 28.09 11.59 -8.46
C ASN A 470 28.86 10.90 -7.34
N SER A 471 29.09 11.58 -6.22
CA SER A 471 29.63 10.98 -4.98
C SER A 471 28.61 10.08 -4.26
N ARG A 472 27.75 9.38 -5.02
CA ARG A 472 26.86 8.32 -4.55
C ARG A 472 27.68 7.09 -4.20
N PHE A 473 28.50 6.65 -5.17
CA PHE A 473 29.17 5.36 -5.11
C PHE A 473 30.34 5.36 -4.12
N HIS A 474 30.29 4.46 -3.14
CA HIS A 474 31.29 4.40 -2.06
C HIS A 474 32.53 3.54 -2.40
N ASP A 475 32.40 2.58 -3.32
CA ASP A 475 33.52 1.76 -3.80
C ASP A 475 33.46 1.61 -5.33
N ALA A 476 33.99 2.61 -6.03
CA ALA A 476 33.92 2.74 -7.48
C ALA A 476 34.47 1.51 -8.23
N GLY A 477 35.50 0.84 -7.70
CA GLY A 477 36.14 -0.30 -8.36
C GLY A 477 35.23 -1.53 -8.50
N GLN A 478 34.20 -1.66 -7.66
CA GLN A 478 33.23 -2.75 -7.74
C GLN A 478 32.24 -2.59 -8.91
N TYR A 479 32.22 -1.42 -9.55
CA TYR A 479 31.38 -1.09 -10.70
C TYR A 479 32.15 -1.10 -12.03
N GLU A 480 33.46 -1.31 -12.01
CA GLU A 480 34.31 -1.29 -13.20
C GLU A 480 34.28 -2.64 -13.91
N LEU A 481 34.12 -2.60 -15.24
CA LEU A 481 34.20 -3.77 -16.10
C LEU A 481 35.67 -4.04 -16.45
N SER A 482 36.18 -5.20 -16.06
CA SER A 482 37.56 -5.64 -16.33
C SER A 482 37.91 -5.63 -17.83
N ASP A 483 39.19 -5.38 -18.17
CA ASP A 483 39.66 -5.31 -19.56
C ASP A 483 39.54 -6.66 -20.29
N ASP A 484 39.96 -7.76 -19.66
CA ASP A 484 39.82 -9.12 -20.23
C ASP A 484 38.34 -9.48 -20.43
N THR A 485 37.48 -9.10 -19.49
CA THR A 485 36.03 -9.33 -19.55
C THR A 485 35.38 -8.50 -20.66
N ALA A 486 35.81 -7.25 -20.84
CA ALA A 486 35.39 -6.41 -21.96
C ALA A 486 35.84 -6.99 -23.31
N ARG A 487 37.06 -7.54 -23.40
CA ARG A 487 37.56 -8.24 -24.60
C ARG A 487 36.78 -9.51 -24.89
N ALA A 488 36.45 -10.31 -23.88
CA ALA A 488 35.63 -11.51 -24.01
C ALA A 488 34.23 -11.16 -24.54
N LEU A 489 33.59 -10.12 -24.00
CA LEU A 489 32.31 -9.59 -24.50
C LEU A 489 32.42 -9.06 -25.93
N ALA A 490 33.50 -8.37 -26.27
CA ALA A 490 33.72 -7.80 -27.60
C ALA A 490 33.81 -8.87 -28.71
N GLY A 491 34.42 -10.02 -28.42
CA GLY A 491 34.54 -11.15 -29.34
C GLY A 491 33.48 -12.24 -29.21
N ALA A 492 32.55 -12.10 -28.25
CA ALA A 492 31.65 -13.16 -27.78
C ALA A 492 30.90 -13.94 -28.87
N ILE A 493 30.53 -13.29 -29.98
CA ILE A 493 29.80 -13.91 -31.10
C ILE A 493 30.64 -14.97 -31.86
N GLY A 494 31.97 -14.88 -31.83
CA GLY A 494 32.89 -15.80 -32.51
C GLY A 494 33.75 -16.64 -31.56
N PHE A 495 33.49 -16.58 -30.26
CA PHE A 495 34.24 -17.29 -29.23
C PHE A 495 33.51 -18.55 -28.75
N THR A 496 34.28 -19.57 -28.38
CA THR A 496 33.79 -20.81 -27.75
C THR A 496 34.53 -21.13 -26.45
N GLY A 497 35.70 -20.54 -26.21
CA GLY A 497 36.66 -20.89 -25.16
C GLY A 497 37.40 -22.20 -25.42
N PHE A 498 37.40 -22.69 -26.66
CA PHE A 498 38.24 -23.80 -27.09
C PHE A 498 39.19 -23.37 -28.20
N ARG A 499 40.46 -23.14 -27.83
CA ARG A 499 41.53 -22.85 -28.79
C ARG A 499 41.83 -24.08 -29.65
N ALA A 500 41.67 -23.94 -30.96
CA ALA A 500 42.15 -24.93 -31.92
C ALA A 500 43.70 -24.92 -31.96
N LEU A 501 44.33 -25.70 -31.07
CA LEU A 501 45.79 -25.84 -30.95
C LEU A 501 46.41 -26.63 -32.12
N SER A 502 46.29 -26.10 -33.33
CA SER A 502 47.06 -26.54 -34.50
C SER A 502 48.42 -25.86 -34.53
N ALA A 503 49.49 -26.64 -34.64
CA ALA A 503 50.86 -26.14 -34.48
C ALA A 503 51.29 -25.20 -35.63
N GLY A 504 51.28 -23.90 -35.36
CA GLY A 504 51.75 -22.86 -36.28
C GLY A 504 50.72 -21.81 -36.68
N PHE A 505 49.47 -21.92 -36.23
CA PHE A 505 48.38 -21.01 -36.59
C PHE A 505 48.06 -20.01 -35.47
N PRO A 506 47.49 -18.83 -35.79
CA PRO A 506 46.96 -17.91 -34.78
C PRO A 506 45.87 -18.59 -33.96
N ALA A 507 45.72 -18.20 -32.70
CA ALA A 507 44.74 -18.76 -31.78
C ALA A 507 43.32 -18.23 -32.12
N LEU A 508 42.75 -18.78 -33.19
CA LEU A 508 41.40 -18.51 -33.65
C LEU A 508 40.41 -19.47 -32.99
N GLU A 509 39.24 -18.96 -32.67
CA GLU A 509 38.05 -19.72 -32.33
C GLU A 509 36.96 -19.41 -33.34
N TYR A 510 35.93 -20.24 -33.43
CA TYR A 510 34.85 -20.05 -34.40
C TYR A 510 33.50 -20.51 -33.86
N VAL A 511 32.45 -19.80 -34.27
CA VAL A 511 31.04 -20.15 -34.04
C VAL A 511 30.31 -20.11 -35.37
N LEU A 512 29.58 -21.19 -35.65
CA LEU A 512 28.74 -21.32 -36.84
C LEU A 512 27.29 -20.99 -36.51
N TYR A 513 26.70 -20.04 -37.24
CA TYR A 513 25.27 -19.76 -37.20
C TYR A 513 24.61 -20.26 -38.48
N PRO A 514 23.60 -21.16 -38.38
CA PRO A 514 22.88 -21.64 -39.55
C PRO A 514 22.00 -20.53 -40.15
N ASP A 515 21.65 -20.71 -41.41
CA ASP A 515 20.79 -19.81 -42.19
C ASP A 515 19.43 -19.54 -41.52
N GLY A 516 18.84 -18.39 -41.85
CA GLY A 516 17.56 -17.92 -41.32
C GLY A 516 17.61 -17.49 -39.84
N THR A 517 18.77 -17.54 -39.19
CA THR A 517 18.95 -17.02 -37.83
C THR A 517 19.22 -15.52 -37.84
N ARG A 518 18.96 -14.83 -36.71
CA ARG A 518 19.26 -13.40 -36.55
C ARG A 518 20.73 -13.06 -36.84
N TRP A 519 21.63 -14.00 -36.59
CA TRP A 519 23.08 -13.86 -36.75
C TRP A 519 23.59 -14.35 -38.12
N SER A 520 22.76 -15.06 -38.89
CA SER A 520 23.01 -15.41 -40.30
C SER A 520 21.77 -15.14 -41.16
N PRO A 521 21.49 -13.86 -41.52
CA PRO A 521 20.37 -13.49 -42.37
C PRO A 521 20.42 -14.11 -43.77
N GLU A 522 19.28 -14.58 -44.28
CA GLU A 522 19.15 -15.20 -45.62
C GLU A 522 19.31 -14.14 -46.73
N GLY A 523 20.55 -13.86 -47.13
CA GLY A 523 20.89 -12.98 -48.26
C GLY A 523 20.55 -11.49 -48.09
N THR A 524 19.81 -11.09 -47.06
CA THR A 524 19.38 -9.69 -46.79
C THR A 524 19.20 -9.46 -45.28
N TYR A 525 19.78 -8.37 -44.77
CA TYR A 525 19.63 -7.93 -43.38
C TYR A 525 18.21 -7.42 -43.07
N SER A 526 17.85 -7.34 -41.79
CA SER A 526 16.50 -6.93 -41.34
C SER A 526 16.05 -5.54 -41.81
N ASN A 527 16.98 -4.65 -42.17
CA ASN A 527 16.70 -3.32 -42.72
C ASN A 527 16.63 -3.28 -44.26
N GLY A 528 16.70 -4.43 -44.95
CA GLY A 528 16.63 -4.52 -46.40
C GLY A 528 17.96 -4.33 -47.14
N VAL A 529 19.09 -4.13 -46.43
CA VAL A 529 20.43 -4.16 -47.03
C VAL A 529 20.76 -5.58 -47.46
N LYS A 530 21.24 -5.78 -48.69
CA LYS A 530 21.64 -7.10 -49.17
C LYS A 530 23.00 -7.56 -48.64
N MET A 531 23.17 -8.87 -48.53
CA MET A 531 24.46 -9.54 -48.32
C MET A 531 25.28 -9.49 -49.62
N GLU A 532 25.92 -8.35 -49.88
CA GLU A 532 26.80 -8.14 -51.03
C GLU A 532 28.10 -7.46 -50.57
N ASN A 533 29.16 -7.49 -51.39
CA ASN A 533 30.45 -6.85 -51.09
C ASN A 533 30.31 -5.31 -51.13
N THR A 534 29.86 -4.74 -50.01
CA THR A 534 29.53 -3.32 -49.86
C THR A 534 29.84 -2.83 -48.44
N GLU A 535 30.13 -1.54 -48.32
CA GLU A 535 30.29 -0.85 -47.02
C GLU A 535 29.02 -0.94 -46.17
N ALA A 536 27.84 -0.91 -46.81
CA ALA A 536 26.55 -1.04 -46.12
C ALA A 536 26.39 -2.41 -45.46
N ALA A 537 26.76 -3.51 -46.14
CA ALA A 537 26.76 -4.85 -45.55
C ALA A 537 27.77 -4.95 -44.40
N ALA A 538 28.97 -4.38 -44.55
CA ALA A 538 29.97 -4.36 -43.49
C ALA A 538 29.47 -3.61 -42.24
N ALA A 539 28.79 -2.46 -42.41
CA ALA A 539 28.16 -1.74 -41.31
C ALA A 539 27.06 -2.56 -40.60
N GLN A 540 26.26 -3.34 -41.35
CA GLN A 540 25.29 -4.26 -40.74
C GLN A 540 25.96 -5.42 -39.98
N THR A 541 27.06 -5.98 -40.51
CA THR A 541 27.85 -6.99 -39.77
C THR A 541 28.40 -6.41 -38.46
N ALA A 542 28.91 -5.18 -38.47
CA ALA A 542 29.35 -4.48 -37.27
C ALA A 542 28.21 -4.30 -36.25
N ALA A 543 27.02 -3.92 -36.72
CA ALA A 543 25.83 -3.79 -35.88
C ALA A 543 25.39 -5.11 -35.22
N LEU A 544 25.47 -6.24 -35.93
CA LEU A 544 25.20 -7.56 -35.36
C LEU A 544 26.20 -7.91 -34.25
N ILE A 545 27.49 -7.65 -34.45
CA ILE A 545 28.54 -7.90 -33.45
C ILE A 545 28.28 -7.04 -32.20
N MET A 546 27.98 -5.74 -32.35
CA MET A 546 27.66 -4.86 -31.22
C MET A 546 26.40 -5.30 -30.45
N GLN A 547 25.35 -5.70 -31.18
CA GLN A 547 24.13 -6.23 -30.58
C GLN A 547 24.41 -7.51 -29.78
N PHE A 548 25.25 -8.41 -30.29
CA PHE A 548 25.61 -9.62 -29.55
C PHE A 548 26.40 -9.32 -28.28
N SER A 549 27.40 -8.42 -28.35
CA SER A 549 28.20 -8.00 -27.18
C SER A 549 27.36 -7.29 -26.11
N ILE A 550 26.45 -6.40 -26.50
CA ILE A 550 25.53 -5.75 -25.55
C ILE A 550 24.50 -6.76 -25.03
N GLY A 551 23.96 -7.65 -25.87
CA GLY A 551 23.05 -8.71 -25.45
C GLY A 551 23.68 -9.65 -24.42
N ALA A 552 24.95 -9.99 -24.59
CA ALA A 552 25.72 -10.75 -23.60
C ALA A 552 25.78 -10.03 -22.25
N LEU A 553 25.95 -8.72 -22.24
CA LEU A 553 25.98 -7.94 -21.01
C LEU A 553 24.59 -7.77 -20.36
N VAL A 554 23.52 -7.63 -21.14
CA VAL A 554 22.12 -7.66 -20.64
C VAL A 554 21.82 -9.01 -19.96
N ALA A 555 22.24 -10.11 -20.58
CA ALA A 555 22.09 -11.44 -20.00
C ALA A 555 22.95 -11.61 -18.73
N LEU A 556 24.19 -11.13 -18.75
CA LEU A 556 25.08 -11.15 -17.58
C LEU A 556 24.50 -10.36 -16.41
N ASP A 557 23.92 -9.17 -16.64
CA ASP A 557 23.30 -8.41 -15.56
C ASP A 557 22.02 -9.10 -15.03
N SER A 558 21.19 -9.66 -15.92
CA SER A 558 19.92 -10.28 -15.51
C SER A 558 20.06 -11.61 -14.75
N VAL A 559 21.02 -12.48 -15.09
CA VAL A 559 21.16 -13.82 -14.48
C VAL A 559 22.59 -14.21 -14.07
N GLY A 560 23.56 -13.31 -14.23
CA GLY A 560 24.95 -13.53 -13.80
C GLY A 560 25.17 -13.40 -12.30
N PRO A 561 26.40 -13.67 -11.82
CA PRO A 561 26.76 -13.49 -10.43
C PRO A 561 26.57 -12.03 -9.99
N ARG A 562 25.98 -11.82 -8.80
CA ARG A 562 25.79 -10.50 -8.21
C ARG A 562 26.52 -10.35 -6.88
N ILE A 563 27.08 -9.17 -6.64
CA ILE A 563 27.75 -8.77 -5.40
C ILE A 563 26.90 -7.74 -4.64
N ASN A 564 26.93 -7.82 -3.30
CA ASN A 564 26.17 -6.93 -2.42
C ASN A 564 27.02 -5.73 -2.00
N VAL A 565 26.68 -4.56 -2.52
CA VAL A 565 27.37 -3.29 -2.30
C VAL A 565 26.55 -2.37 -1.38
N THR A 566 27.18 -1.37 -0.76
CA THR A 566 26.46 -0.41 0.11
C THR A 566 26.35 0.92 -0.62
N ASP A 567 25.18 1.19 -1.19
CA ASP A 567 24.96 2.30 -2.11
C ASP A 567 23.50 2.75 -2.16
N TYR A 568 23.21 3.74 -2.99
CA TYR A 568 21.84 4.08 -3.39
C TYR A 568 21.26 2.97 -4.26
N GLY A 569 20.03 2.55 -3.93
CA GLY A 569 19.30 1.66 -4.81
C GLY A 569 17.88 1.39 -4.32
N PRO A 570 17.21 0.41 -4.95
CA PRO A 570 15.77 0.29 -4.88
C PRO A 570 15.30 -0.12 -3.49
N THR A 571 14.66 0.80 -2.78
CA THR A 571 13.93 0.47 -1.55
C THR A 571 12.43 0.64 -1.74
N PRO A 572 11.62 -0.28 -1.19
CA PRO A 572 10.17 -0.18 -1.29
C PRO A 572 9.69 1.11 -0.63
N ASP A 573 8.85 1.88 -1.33
CA ASP A 573 8.28 3.08 -0.75
C ASP A 573 7.04 2.80 0.10
N LEU A 574 6.61 3.78 0.89
CA LEU A 574 5.41 3.69 1.72
C LEU A 574 4.36 4.68 1.22
N VAL A 575 3.19 4.16 0.83
CA VAL A 575 2.05 4.93 0.32
C VAL A 575 0.85 4.77 1.25
N VAL A 576 0.02 5.82 1.35
CA VAL A 576 -1.25 5.77 2.07
C VAL A 576 -2.36 5.46 1.07
N ASP A 577 -2.79 4.20 1.06
CA ASP A 577 -3.98 3.77 0.34
C ASP A 577 -5.23 4.01 1.20
N VAL A 578 -6.32 4.44 0.56
CA VAL A 578 -7.54 4.89 1.23
C VAL A 578 -8.76 4.39 0.48
N ASP A 579 -9.58 3.64 1.19
CA ASP A 579 -10.81 3.05 0.70
C ASP A 579 -11.92 4.13 0.66
N TRP A 580 -11.82 5.04 -0.31
CA TRP A 580 -12.57 6.29 -0.37
C TRP A 580 -14.09 6.13 -0.21
N LEU A 581 -14.66 5.05 -0.75
CA LEU A 581 -16.10 4.74 -0.61
C LEU A 581 -16.48 4.51 0.86
N TRP A 582 -15.70 3.69 1.59
CA TRP A 582 -15.94 3.37 2.99
C TRP A 582 -15.58 4.55 3.91
N ALA A 583 -14.47 5.23 3.63
CA ALA A 583 -14.06 6.43 4.35
C ALA A 583 -15.15 7.53 4.29
N ILE A 584 -15.66 7.84 3.10
CA ILE A 584 -16.74 8.83 2.92
C ILE A 584 -18.04 8.35 3.58
N LEU A 585 -18.42 7.08 3.40
CA LEU A 585 -19.66 6.53 3.98
C LEU A 585 -19.65 6.63 5.52
N ILE A 586 -18.52 6.32 6.15
CA ILE A 586 -18.36 6.40 7.61
C ILE A 586 -18.29 7.87 8.08
N LEU A 587 -17.45 8.70 7.46
CA LEU A 587 -17.25 10.09 7.86
C LEU A 587 -18.47 10.98 7.61
N ALA A 588 -19.30 10.68 6.62
CA ALA A 588 -20.61 11.31 6.42
C ALA A 588 -21.71 10.68 7.29
N GLY A 589 -21.64 9.36 7.54
CA GLY A 589 -22.60 8.62 8.35
C GLY A 589 -22.66 9.06 9.81
N ILE A 590 -21.52 9.42 10.42
CA ILE A 590 -21.44 9.94 11.80
C ILE A 590 -22.27 11.23 11.98
N PRO A 591 -22.00 12.35 11.29
CA PRO A 591 -22.77 13.58 11.43
C PRO A 591 -24.21 13.43 10.91
N ALA A 592 -24.48 12.59 9.90
CA ALA A 592 -25.85 12.31 9.46
C ALA A 592 -26.68 11.64 10.57
N THR A 593 -26.13 10.59 11.21
CA THR A 593 -26.80 9.90 12.33
C THR A 593 -27.01 10.83 13.52
N GLN A 594 -26.00 11.66 13.84
CA GLN A 594 -26.10 12.66 14.90
C GLN A 594 -27.16 13.74 14.59
N MET A 595 -27.33 14.13 13.31
CA MET A 595 -28.38 15.05 12.87
C MET A 595 -29.78 14.45 12.99
N VAL A 596 -29.96 13.18 12.58
CA VAL A 596 -31.24 12.47 12.73
C VAL A 596 -31.61 12.34 14.21
N ALA A 597 -30.66 11.93 15.05
CA ALA A 597 -30.84 11.87 16.50
C ALA A 597 -31.25 13.25 17.06
N LEU A 598 -30.57 14.33 16.64
CA LEU A 598 -30.90 15.68 17.05
C LEU A 598 -32.33 16.11 16.66
N VAL A 599 -32.74 15.86 15.42
CA VAL A 599 -34.09 16.18 14.93
C VAL A 599 -35.15 15.42 15.74
N CYS A 600 -34.95 14.13 15.98
CA CYS A 600 -35.82 13.31 16.82
C CYS A 600 -35.93 13.87 18.25
N VAL A 601 -34.79 14.19 18.88
CA VAL A 601 -34.75 14.75 20.24
C VAL A 601 -35.46 16.10 20.30
N ILE A 602 -35.27 16.99 19.33
CA ILE A 602 -35.96 18.29 19.29
C ILE A 602 -37.48 18.12 19.16
N ILE A 603 -37.95 17.23 18.29
CA ILE A 603 -39.38 16.96 18.10
C ILE A 603 -40.03 16.39 19.38
N TRP A 604 -39.29 15.56 20.14
CA TRP A 604 -39.78 14.93 21.36
C TRP A 604 -39.67 15.85 22.58
N ALA A 605 -38.51 16.45 22.83
CA ALA A 605 -38.23 17.29 23.99
C ALA A 605 -39.09 18.57 24.00
N ASN A 606 -39.39 19.16 22.84
CA ASN A 606 -40.27 20.33 22.71
C ASN A 606 -41.75 20.08 23.10
N LYS A 607 -42.10 18.87 23.56
CA LYS A 607 -43.43 18.60 24.15
C LYS A 607 -43.48 18.82 25.67
N ALA A 608 -42.33 19.03 26.32
CA ALA A 608 -42.22 19.28 27.76
C ALA A 608 -41.33 20.49 28.06
N ILE A 609 -41.58 21.13 29.21
CA ILE A 609 -40.76 22.23 29.71
C ILE A 609 -39.46 21.64 30.25
N ILE A 610 -38.32 22.04 29.67
CA ILE A 610 -36.98 21.69 30.16
C ILE A 610 -36.67 22.61 31.35
N LYS A 611 -36.34 22.03 32.51
CA LYS A 611 -35.89 22.77 33.70
C LYS A 611 -34.36 22.75 33.80
N ASP A 612 -33.80 23.69 34.55
CA ASP A 612 -32.37 23.76 34.81
C ASP A 612 -31.91 22.61 35.71
N ASP A 613 -30.80 21.98 35.33
CA ASP A 613 -30.09 20.92 36.07
C ASP A 613 -29.37 21.42 37.35
N SER A 614 -29.68 22.61 37.86
CA SER A 614 -29.09 23.07 39.12
C SER A 614 -29.65 22.24 40.28
N CYS A 615 -28.79 21.90 41.25
CA CYS A 615 -29.19 21.12 42.43
C CYS A 615 -30.32 21.82 43.20
N LEU A 616 -30.32 23.15 43.23
CA LEU A 616 -31.37 23.96 43.87
C LEU A 616 -32.71 23.90 43.09
N SER A 617 -32.67 24.03 41.76
CA SER A 617 -33.85 23.87 40.89
C SER A 617 -34.48 22.48 41.04
N THR A 618 -33.63 21.46 41.14
CA THR A 618 -34.03 20.06 41.34
C THR A 618 -34.57 19.80 42.74
N ALA A 619 -33.89 20.26 43.79
CA ALA A 619 -34.37 20.15 45.17
C ALA A 619 -35.72 20.86 45.36
N ARG A 620 -35.90 22.04 44.75
CA ARG A 620 -37.18 22.76 44.77
C ARG A 620 -38.28 22.03 44.02
N LEU A 621 -37.96 21.32 42.94
CA LEU A 621 -38.91 20.48 42.20
C LEU A 621 -39.31 19.21 42.98
N LEU A 622 -38.39 18.66 43.78
CA LEU A 622 -38.65 17.49 44.63
C LEU A 622 -39.33 17.86 45.95
N ARG A 623 -39.53 19.14 46.25
CA ARG A 623 -40.06 19.61 47.52
C ARG A 623 -41.37 18.92 47.97
N PRO A 624 -42.42 18.74 47.14
CA PRO A 624 -43.65 18.10 47.61
C PRO A 624 -43.49 16.61 47.95
N VAL A 625 -42.42 15.98 47.47
CA VAL A 625 -42.02 14.62 47.86
C VAL A 625 -41.26 14.65 49.18
N VAL A 626 -40.34 15.60 49.36
CA VAL A 626 -39.53 15.72 50.59
C VAL A 626 -40.38 16.18 51.78
N ASP A 627 -41.28 17.15 51.58
CA ASP A 627 -42.21 17.66 52.61
C ASP A 627 -43.12 16.54 53.19
N ARG A 628 -43.24 15.37 52.52
CA ARG A 628 -43.96 14.18 53.03
C ARG A 628 -43.18 13.34 54.04
N LEU A 629 -41.86 13.48 54.13
CA LEU A 629 -41.06 12.82 55.19
C LEU A 629 -41.16 13.57 56.54
N GLY A 630 -41.73 14.78 56.54
CA GLY A 630 -41.81 15.63 57.73
C GLY A 630 -40.42 16.06 58.21
N ASP A 631 -40.26 16.18 59.53
CA ASP A 631 -38.99 16.53 60.17
C ASP A 631 -37.99 15.34 60.26
N HIS A 632 -38.30 14.22 59.60
CA HIS A 632 -37.50 13.01 59.63
C HIS A 632 -36.77 12.79 58.29
N GLY A 633 -35.66 12.04 58.34
CA GLY A 633 -34.99 11.56 57.13
C GLY A 633 -33.89 12.46 56.54
N CYS A 634 -33.46 13.53 57.21
CA CYS A 634 -32.38 14.42 56.71
C CYS A 634 -31.02 13.72 56.46
N LEU A 635 -30.80 12.52 56.99
CA LEU A 635 -29.60 11.70 56.76
C LEU A 635 -29.83 10.53 55.79
N LEU A 636 -31.06 10.32 55.30
CA LEU A 636 -31.37 9.19 54.42
C LEU A 636 -30.81 9.43 53.01
N THR A 637 -30.26 8.36 52.43
CA THR A 637 -29.86 8.33 51.04
C THR A 637 -31.08 8.32 50.11
N GLY A 638 -30.90 8.71 48.85
CA GLY A 638 -32.01 8.74 47.88
C GLY A 638 -32.69 7.39 47.64
N ASP A 639 -31.96 6.27 47.78
CA ASP A 639 -32.52 4.92 47.68
C ASP A 639 -33.33 4.55 48.95
N GLU A 640 -32.93 5.01 50.14
CA GLU A 640 -33.71 4.83 51.39
C GLU A 640 -34.97 5.68 51.41
N ILE A 641 -34.89 6.95 50.97
CA ILE A 641 -36.06 7.83 50.79
C ILE A 641 -37.07 7.22 49.80
N ALA A 642 -36.58 6.65 48.70
CA ALA A 642 -37.44 6.00 47.71
C ALA A 642 -38.07 4.69 48.22
N LYS A 643 -37.45 4.02 49.19
CA LYS A 643 -37.98 2.81 49.85
C LYS A 643 -39.04 3.17 50.90
N GLU A 644 -38.81 4.21 51.70
CA GLU A 644 -39.81 4.69 52.68
C GLU A 644 -41.08 5.20 51.98
N LEU A 645 -40.94 5.76 50.78
CA LEU A 645 -42.04 6.21 49.92
C LEU A 645 -42.37 5.25 48.76
N GLU A 646 -42.10 3.94 48.88
CA GLU A 646 -42.27 2.96 47.77
C GLU A 646 -43.68 2.97 47.14
N ASN A 647 -44.71 3.31 47.92
CA ASN A 647 -46.11 3.40 47.48
C ASN A 647 -46.46 4.68 46.69
N VAL A 648 -45.59 5.69 46.64
CA VAL A 648 -45.88 6.97 45.99
C VAL A 648 -45.40 6.97 44.54
N LYS A 649 -46.34 7.01 43.58
CA LYS A 649 -46.03 7.26 42.17
C LYS A 649 -46.19 8.73 41.81
N VAL A 650 -45.23 9.26 41.05
CA VAL A 650 -45.13 10.67 40.68
C VAL A 650 -44.95 10.88 39.17
N ILE A 651 -45.45 12.01 38.66
CA ILE A 651 -45.25 12.49 37.29
C ILE A 651 -44.73 13.93 37.31
N TYR A 652 -43.89 14.30 36.34
CA TYR A 652 -43.46 15.69 36.14
C TYR A 652 -44.52 16.44 35.33
N GLY A 653 -45.11 17.49 35.90
CA GLY A 653 -46.31 18.12 35.35
C GLY A 653 -46.43 19.61 35.63
N VAL A 654 -47.61 20.14 35.29
CA VAL A 654 -48.00 21.52 35.54
C VAL A 654 -49.28 21.49 36.36
N ARG A 655 -49.27 22.05 37.57
CA ARG A 655 -50.46 22.23 38.40
C ARG A 655 -51.12 23.55 38.01
N GLY A 656 -52.40 23.49 37.65
CA GLY A 656 -53.23 24.68 37.45
C GLY A 656 -53.67 25.28 38.79
N PRO A 657 -54.14 26.54 38.81
CA PRO A 657 -54.89 27.06 39.95
C PRO A 657 -56.27 26.38 40.02
N ASP A 658 -56.80 26.23 41.23
CA ASP A 658 -58.06 25.50 41.49
C ASP A 658 -59.34 26.27 41.12
N GLU A 659 -59.23 27.52 40.65
CA GLU A 659 -60.36 28.35 40.19
C GLU A 659 -60.46 28.41 38.66
N LEU A 660 -61.69 28.27 38.14
CA LEU A 660 -61.99 28.28 36.71
C LEU A 660 -61.81 29.69 36.07
N ASP A 661 -61.62 29.67 34.75
CA ASP A 661 -61.83 30.77 33.78
C ASP A 661 -60.83 31.94 33.66
N ASN A 662 -59.69 31.96 34.37
CA ASN A 662 -58.62 32.92 34.08
C ASN A 662 -57.49 32.33 33.21
N GLU A 663 -57.50 32.61 31.89
CA GLU A 663 -56.41 32.23 30.96
C GLU A 663 -55.04 32.83 31.34
N SER A 664 -55.04 33.93 32.09
CA SER A 664 -53.87 34.63 32.63
C SER A 664 -53.28 34.00 33.90
N ALA A 665 -53.93 32.99 34.48
CA ALA A 665 -53.55 32.47 35.79
C ALA A 665 -52.19 31.73 35.77
N ILE A 666 -51.35 32.05 36.76
CA ILE A 666 -49.95 31.61 36.83
C ILE A 666 -49.88 30.10 37.09
N LYS A 667 -49.29 29.35 36.15
CA LYS A 667 -49.18 27.89 36.23
C LYS A 667 -47.95 27.48 37.04
N HIS A 668 -48.10 26.54 37.97
CA HIS A 668 -46.99 26.05 38.79
C HIS A 668 -46.41 24.73 38.23
N LEU A 669 -45.09 24.60 38.27
CA LEU A 669 -44.37 23.51 37.62
C LEU A 669 -43.78 22.57 38.67
N ASP A 670 -44.36 21.36 38.79
CA ASP A 670 -44.23 20.55 40.01
C ASP A 670 -44.23 19.03 39.76
N VAL A 671 -43.93 18.27 40.81
CA VAL A 671 -44.00 16.80 40.83
C VAL A 671 -45.31 16.36 41.46
N ILE A 672 -46.16 15.71 40.65
CA ILE A 672 -47.58 15.52 40.94
C ILE A 672 -47.88 14.04 41.19
N GLN A 673 -48.68 13.73 42.20
CA GLN A 673 -48.96 12.36 42.64
C GLN A 673 -50.10 11.73 41.84
N GLU A 674 -50.13 10.40 41.73
CA GLU A 674 -51.20 9.62 41.06
C GLU A 674 -52.60 9.94 41.60
N ASN A 675 -52.67 10.29 42.88
CA ASN A 675 -53.87 10.66 43.63
C ASN A 675 -54.57 11.91 43.07
N GLU A 676 -53.82 12.84 42.45
CA GLU A 676 -54.30 14.13 41.94
C GLU A 676 -54.85 14.05 40.49
N LYS A 677 -54.86 12.85 39.88
CA LYS A 677 -55.57 12.51 38.63
C LYS A 677 -55.38 13.48 37.45
N LEU A 678 -54.13 13.77 37.06
CA LEU A 678 -53.86 14.47 35.80
C LEU A 678 -53.99 13.53 34.58
N PRO A 679 -54.46 14.04 33.43
CA PRO A 679 -54.44 13.30 32.17
C PRO A 679 -53.00 13.02 31.73
N THR A 680 -52.65 11.74 31.65
CA THR A 680 -51.32 11.32 31.19
C THR A 680 -51.09 11.65 29.72
N ASN A 681 -49.82 11.94 29.39
CA ASN A 681 -49.32 12.10 28.02
C ASN A 681 -49.78 13.37 27.25
N GLN A 682 -50.44 14.32 27.92
CA GLN A 682 -50.80 15.62 27.33
C GLN A 682 -49.55 16.49 27.04
N ARG A 683 -49.61 17.35 26.02
CA ARG A 683 -48.57 18.35 25.74
C ARG A 683 -48.66 19.44 26.81
N MET A 684 -47.53 19.81 27.43
CA MET A 684 -47.53 20.91 28.41
C MET A 684 -48.03 22.21 27.75
N PRO A 685 -49.02 22.89 28.35
CA PRO A 685 -49.63 24.08 27.76
C PRO A 685 -48.65 25.24 27.72
N ALA A 686 -48.76 26.09 26.70
CA ALA A 686 -48.07 27.37 26.68
C ALA A 686 -48.67 28.34 27.72
N GLY A 687 -47.93 29.39 28.06
CA GLY A 687 -48.41 30.50 28.90
C GLY A 687 -47.43 30.96 29.96
N VAL A 688 -47.95 31.73 30.91
CA VAL A 688 -47.21 32.27 32.05
C VAL A 688 -47.09 31.19 33.13
N ALA A 689 -45.86 30.85 33.50
CA ALA A 689 -45.57 29.91 34.57
C ALA A 689 -44.72 30.58 35.68
N ALA A 690 -44.92 30.18 36.93
CA ALA A 690 -44.03 30.57 38.02
C ALA A 690 -42.70 29.81 37.89
N GLY A 691 -41.71 30.43 37.25
CA GLY A 691 -40.32 29.98 37.23
C GLY A 691 -39.58 30.47 38.47
N LEU A 692 -39.87 29.81 39.61
CA LEU A 692 -39.29 30.04 40.94
C LEU A 692 -37.85 29.51 41.06
#